data_AF-A0A258R1G0-F1
#
_entry.id   AF-A0A258R1G0-F1
#
_cell.length_a   1.000
_cell.length_b   1.000
_cell.length_c   1.000
_cell.angle_alpha   90.00
_cell.angle_beta   90.00
_cell.angle_gamma   90.00
#
_symmetry.space_group_name_H-M   'P 1'
#
loop_
_entity.id
_entity.type
_entity.pdbx_description
1 polymer ?
#
loop_
_entity_poly.entity_id
_entity_poly.type
_entity_poly.pdbx_seq_one_letter_code
_entity_poly.pdbx_strand_id
1 'polypeptide(L)'
;MTAGFLKQRRCLLLVVWLACGVWHASGAAELPAIVAAPAAISHAAQHIEQRRVFMQELRDDPAAALASAGKGVQRAKSLALDDPRRADAMELLCLAHLEVAAFDKALPLAAEVVRVRLTARPLEPQLLALALGTHAAVLFGSGRSADADQAHTQSMEAWHRAYAADDVDLAPWLEAQADGVARGWGRPQWAIGLLREAVRLRALHPELSGGRLAQTLEDLAIHEMRLTQFGEADAHLDAAARLLAIESQSDPAREELKAAVAQILMMRAGIAGALGNKAQVRELAGQAWAVSLTDPKLQAETQLLASASLAAVLRGLGDLEGAIAAQRRSIAVFEHHQDLLDSGALERDLLGGTLTSLGSLYLEHQEQGPARQVLRAARMALGDTPEVLFALTELERQSGDLPLALSLYETALRKREGSSGEVTVLFGSSAPALAAGVAVGSAPEAAGGLSWGQAAVQVPKLKPSGEAAPAVMRTVPLPPGIASTDTPLLIRSQRVLDIAPWRAEAKALTARARRQAKSALVFVPGFNVSFDAAVQQAAQLASDIDFDGSVFVYAWSSPGVVHRLAADAPAAERATAGLVEFADQIARSSGADKIHLIANGMGNQVLLPALARIAADPSSPLRTSLREVVLLAPTMPVDEFTTGLDALARLGPAFGRITLYAHSPDPALWAAWQRGGATSLAGAASAGVPLLHPRVQSIDLTRLSEPGLLQLNRDPWPVNPLVAEDIRALLQTGPVRSPERRSASFKPVRGVEGSVPYWSYEPPAVSRR
;
A
#
# COMPACT_ATOMS: atom_id res chain seq x y z
N MET A 1 12.89 20.87 12.92
CA MET A 1 12.94 21.34 11.52
C MET A 1 13.86 20.50 10.63
N THR A 2 14.58 19.49 11.15
CA THR A 2 15.66 18.80 10.42
C THR A 2 15.36 17.36 9.98
N ALA A 3 14.36 16.67 10.53
CA ALA A 3 14.08 15.26 10.22
C ALA A 3 13.29 15.04 8.91
N GLY A 4 12.30 15.89 8.62
CA GLY A 4 11.48 15.81 7.41
C GLY A 4 12.25 16.02 6.12
N PHE A 5 13.07 17.07 6.12
CA PHE A 5 14.02 17.38 5.05
C PHE A 5 15.00 16.22 4.76
N LEU A 6 15.31 15.37 5.76
CA LEU A 6 16.12 14.16 5.57
C LEU A 6 15.32 12.97 4.99
N LYS A 7 14.01 12.85 5.24
CA LYS A 7 13.17 11.78 4.68
C LYS A 7 12.61 12.09 3.30
N GLN A 8 12.29 13.35 3.02
CA GLN A 8 11.99 13.82 1.66
C GLN A 8 13.22 13.71 0.78
N ARG A 9 14.41 14.10 1.29
CA ARG A 9 15.70 13.66 0.73
C ARG A 9 15.74 12.16 0.55
N ARG A 10 15.49 11.30 1.54
CA ARG A 10 15.63 9.82 1.36
C ARG A 10 14.71 9.17 0.32
N CYS A 11 13.47 9.61 0.15
CA CYS A 11 12.61 9.07 -0.91
C CYS A 11 12.99 9.62 -2.28
N LEU A 12 13.37 10.91 -2.36
CA LEU A 12 13.86 11.47 -3.61
C LEU A 12 15.23 10.89 -3.98
N LEU A 13 16.17 10.79 -3.04
CA LEU A 13 17.42 10.00 -3.09
C LEU A 13 17.09 8.62 -3.67
N LEU A 14 16.11 7.86 -3.14
CA LEU A 14 15.79 6.56 -3.76
C LEU A 14 15.46 6.69 -5.26
N VAL A 15 14.60 7.65 -5.64
CA VAL A 15 14.23 7.89 -7.05
C VAL A 15 15.39 8.41 -7.90
N VAL A 16 16.25 9.30 -7.37
CA VAL A 16 17.47 9.78 -8.05
C VAL A 16 18.44 8.61 -8.23
N TRP A 17 18.73 7.86 -7.17
CA TRP A 17 19.69 6.76 -7.18
C TRP A 17 19.27 5.66 -8.15
N LEU A 18 17.99 5.29 -8.18
CA LEU A 18 17.45 4.29 -9.09
C LEU A 18 17.39 4.80 -10.54
N ALA A 19 16.85 6.01 -10.79
CA ALA A 19 16.81 6.62 -12.13
C ALA A 19 18.20 7.04 -12.66
N CYS A 20 19.21 7.08 -11.80
CA CYS A 20 20.62 7.34 -12.15
C CYS A 20 21.50 6.07 -12.11
N GLY A 21 20.91 4.89 -11.92
CA GLY A 21 21.59 3.59 -11.98
C GLY A 21 22.62 3.30 -10.89
N VAL A 22 22.42 3.78 -9.66
CA VAL A 22 23.33 3.52 -8.54
C VAL A 22 22.66 2.63 -7.48
N TRP A 23 23.29 1.47 -7.28
CA TRP A 23 22.86 0.31 -6.50
C TRP A 23 22.55 0.59 -5.01
N HIS A 24 21.56 -0.14 -4.46
CA HIS A 24 21.42 -0.40 -3.02
C HIS A 24 22.00 -1.79 -2.72
N ALA A 25 23.00 -1.87 -1.84
CA ALA A 25 23.64 -3.13 -1.47
C ALA A 25 22.94 -3.76 -0.25
N SER A 26 22.18 -4.82 -0.48
CA SER A 26 21.87 -5.87 0.51
C SER A 26 22.37 -7.20 -0.06
N GLY A 27 23.69 -7.32 -0.10
CA GLY A 27 24.42 -8.35 -0.84
C GLY A 27 25.68 -7.73 -1.44
N ALA A 28 26.86 -8.26 -1.12
CA ALA A 28 28.12 -7.69 -1.55
C ALA A 28 28.36 -7.98 -3.04
N ALA A 29 28.19 -6.96 -3.87
CA ALA A 29 28.82 -6.89 -5.17
C ALA A 29 29.20 -5.44 -5.44
N GLU A 30 30.48 -5.23 -5.70
CA GLU A 30 30.97 -3.99 -6.27
C GLU A 30 30.30 -3.79 -7.64
N LEU A 31 30.33 -2.56 -8.17
CA LEU A 31 30.22 -2.43 -9.64
C LEU A 31 31.28 -3.36 -10.24
N PRO A 32 31.00 -4.05 -11.37
CA PRO A 32 32.05 -4.81 -12.04
C PRO A 32 33.23 -3.87 -12.22
N ALA A 33 34.36 -4.21 -11.60
CA ALA A 33 35.56 -3.42 -11.75
C ALA A 33 35.80 -3.27 -13.26
N ILE A 34 36.15 -2.07 -13.72
CA ILE A 34 36.47 -1.87 -15.14
C ILE A 34 37.81 -2.59 -15.38
N VAL A 35 37.74 -3.89 -15.66
CA VAL A 35 38.89 -4.76 -15.91
C VAL A 35 39.41 -4.51 -17.32
N ALA A 36 40.03 -3.35 -17.49
CA ALA A 36 41.27 -3.17 -18.24
C ALA A 36 41.74 -1.70 -18.19
N ALA A 37 42.64 -1.38 -17.26
CA ALA A 37 43.68 -0.41 -17.55
C ALA A 37 44.88 -1.17 -18.17
N PRO A 38 45.67 -0.59 -19.10
CA PRO A 38 45.83 0.84 -19.34
C PRO A 38 45.65 1.28 -20.81
N ALA A 39 44.59 2.04 -21.05
CA ALA A 39 44.57 3.13 -22.03
C ALA A 39 43.98 4.36 -21.33
N ALA A 40 44.11 5.57 -21.89
CA ALA A 40 43.57 6.77 -21.25
C ALA A 40 42.07 6.61 -20.98
N ILE A 41 41.67 6.66 -19.69
CA ILE A 41 40.29 6.43 -19.25
C ILE A 41 39.36 7.36 -20.05
N SER A 42 38.34 6.81 -20.70
CA SER A 42 37.43 7.61 -21.53
C SER A 42 36.72 8.69 -20.70
N HIS A 43 36.32 9.78 -21.34
CA HIS A 43 35.64 10.89 -20.67
C HIS A 43 34.35 10.40 -19.97
N ALA A 44 33.53 9.61 -20.67
CA ALA A 44 32.39 8.89 -20.08
C ALA A 44 32.76 8.07 -18.83
N ALA A 45 33.79 7.23 -18.87
CA ALA A 45 34.17 6.40 -17.72
C ALA A 45 34.69 7.25 -16.54
N GLN A 46 35.44 8.32 -16.80
CA GLN A 46 35.84 9.27 -15.77
C GLN A 46 34.63 9.94 -15.10
N HIS A 47 33.65 10.40 -15.88
CA HIS A 47 32.49 11.08 -15.32
C HIS A 47 31.49 10.13 -14.65
N ILE A 48 31.32 8.90 -15.13
CA ILE A 48 30.52 7.86 -14.46
C ILE A 48 31.09 7.57 -13.06
N GLU A 49 32.42 7.43 -12.94
CA GLU A 49 33.06 7.23 -11.65
C GLU A 49 32.99 8.49 -10.75
N GLN A 50 33.16 9.69 -11.32
CA GLN A 50 32.94 10.95 -10.58
C GLN A 50 31.50 11.05 -10.07
N ARG A 51 30.50 10.67 -10.88
CA ARG A 51 29.10 10.59 -10.48
C ARG A 51 28.92 9.60 -9.33
N ARG A 52 29.50 8.40 -9.41
CA ARG A 52 29.42 7.38 -8.35
C ARG A 52 29.97 7.90 -7.02
N VAL A 53 31.17 8.47 -7.04
CA VAL A 53 31.83 9.06 -5.85
C VAL A 53 31.03 10.26 -5.32
N PHE A 54 30.57 11.15 -6.20
CA PHE A 54 29.76 12.30 -5.82
C PHE A 54 28.41 11.89 -5.22
N MET A 55 27.76 10.86 -5.76
CA MET A 55 26.55 10.30 -5.16
C MET A 55 26.84 9.79 -3.75
N GLN A 56 27.97 9.09 -3.51
CA GLN A 56 28.36 8.72 -2.16
C GLN A 56 28.55 9.94 -1.23
N GLU A 57 29.28 10.98 -1.66
CA GLU A 57 29.40 12.27 -0.94
C GLU A 57 28.03 12.89 -0.62
N LEU A 58 27.10 12.83 -1.59
CA LEU A 58 25.74 13.35 -1.51
C LEU A 58 24.83 12.51 -0.58
N ARG A 59 25.14 11.23 -0.36
CA ARG A 59 24.50 10.40 0.69
C ARG A 59 24.99 10.76 2.09
N ASP A 60 26.30 11.01 2.22
CA ASP A 60 26.98 11.18 3.50
C ASP A 60 26.84 12.63 4.05
N ASP A 61 27.09 13.65 3.23
CA ASP A 61 26.81 15.06 3.52
C ASP A 61 26.28 15.81 2.27
N PRO A 62 24.94 15.82 2.07
CA PRO A 62 24.33 16.52 0.94
C PRO A 62 24.38 18.06 1.04
N ALA A 63 24.90 18.65 2.11
CA ALA A 63 25.19 20.09 2.16
C ALA A 63 26.61 20.40 1.68
N ALA A 64 27.59 19.58 2.07
CA ALA A 64 28.95 19.63 1.53
C ALA A 64 28.97 19.35 0.02
N ALA A 65 28.29 18.28 -0.44
CA ALA A 65 28.19 17.93 -1.85
C ALA A 65 27.61 19.07 -2.71
N LEU A 66 26.54 19.72 -2.25
CA LEU A 66 25.95 20.88 -2.94
C LEU A 66 26.93 22.07 -3.04
N ALA A 67 27.70 22.34 -1.99
CA ALA A 67 28.74 23.38 -2.00
C ALA A 67 29.95 23.00 -2.87
N SER A 68 30.29 21.71 -2.93
CA SER A 68 31.35 21.13 -3.76
C SER A 68 31.00 21.27 -5.25
N ALA A 69 29.82 20.79 -5.65
CA ALA A 69 29.31 20.92 -7.01
C ALA A 69 29.15 22.39 -7.44
N GLY A 70 28.66 23.25 -6.54
CA GLY A 70 28.58 24.70 -6.78
C GLY A 70 29.95 25.32 -7.11
N LYS A 71 31.01 24.95 -6.39
CA LYS A 71 32.40 25.35 -6.70
C LYS A 71 32.89 24.75 -8.02
N GLY A 72 32.52 23.50 -8.32
CA GLY A 72 32.78 22.84 -9.60
C GLY A 72 32.27 23.66 -10.78
N VAL A 73 30.99 24.07 -10.74
CA VAL A 73 30.40 24.92 -11.79
C VAL A 73 31.07 26.29 -11.87
N GLN A 74 31.49 26.92 -10.77
CA GLN A 74 32.26 28.17 -10.84
C GLN A 74 33.63 27.98 -11.52
N ARG A 75 34.33 26.87 -11.25
CA ARG A 75 35.60 26.54 -11.93
C ARG A 75 35.40 26.27 -13.41
N ALA A 76 34.32 25.59 -13.79
CA ALA A 76 33.99 25.28 -15.18
C ALA A 76 33.56 26.52 -16.01
N LYS A 77 33.33 27.70 -15.40
CA LYS A 77 32.98 28.92 -16.14
C LYS A 77 34.05 29.40 -17.11
N SER A 78 35.33 29.10 -16.86
CA SER A 78 36.45 29.44 -17.75
C SER A 78 36.58 28.50 -18.95
N LEU A 79 35.85 27.39 -18.97
CA LEU A 79 35.76 26.49 -20.11
C LEU A 79 34.76 27.02 -21.15
N ALA A 80 34.92 26.58 -22.40
CA ALA A 80 34.01 26.90 -23.48
C ALA A 80 32.56 26.45 -23.17
N LEU A 81 31.57 27.04 -23.84
CA LEU A 81 30.15 26.77 -23.58
C LEU A 81 29.71 25.36 -24.01
N ASP A 82 30.51 24.72 -24.86
CA ASP A 82 30.35 23.38 -25.43
C ASP A 82 31.34 22.34 -24.83
N ASP A 83 32.19 22.73 -23.88
CA ASP A 83 33.13 21.82 -23.21
C ASP A 83 32.37 20.76 -22.38
N PRO A 84 32.53 19.45 -22.63
CA PRO A 84 31.80 18.40 -21.91
C PRO A 84 31.95 18.47 -20.39
N ARG A 85 33.10 18.88 -19.87
CA ARG A 85 33.38 19.00 -18.43
C ARG A 85 32.53 20.08 -17.75
N ARG A 86 32.00 21.03 -18.53
CA ARG A 86 31.02 22.02 -18.08
C ARG A 86 29.66 21.37 -17.84
N ALA A 87 29.23 20.46 -18.73
CA ALA A 87 28.02 19.67 -18.54
C ALA A 87 28.15 18.72 -17.33
N ASP A 88 29.32 18.12 -17.13
CA ASP A 88 29.58 17.24 -15.99
C ASP A 88 29.46 17.96 -14.64
N ALA A 89 30.11 19.12 -14.50
CA ALA A 89 29.97 19.96 -13.32
C ALA A 89 28.52 20.41 -13.08
N MET A 90 27.78 20.71 -14.15
CA MET A 90 26.37 21.08 -14.10
C MET A 90 25.46 19.88 -13.75
N GLU A 91 25.80 18.66 -14.15
CA GLU A 91 25.06 17.46 -13.81
C GLU A 91 25.21 17.12 -12.32
N LEU A 92 26.42 17.21 -11.75
CA LEU A 92 26.62 17.02 -10.31
C LEU A 92 25.84 18.07 -9.50
N LEU A 93 25.83 19.33 -9.96
CA LEU A 93 25.02 20.38 -9.33
C LEU A 93 23.51 20.14 -9.52
N CYS A 94 23.09 19.61 -10.66
CA CYS A 94 21.71 19.22 -10.92
C CYS A 94 21.26 18.10 -9.99
N LEU A 95 22.06 17.05 -9.80
CA LEU A 95 21.80 15.97 -8.86
C LEU A 95 21.69 16.51 -7.43
N ALA A 96 22.63 17.36 -7.00
CA ALA A 96 22.55 17.98 -5.67
C ALA A 96 21.32 18.89 -5.48
N HIS A 97 20.86 19.59 -6.53
CA HIS A 97 19.61 20.34 -6.49
C HIS A 97 18.37 19.45 -6.48
N LEU A 98 18.39 18.36 -7.24
CA LEU A 98 17.33 17.37 -7.25
C LEU A 98 17.15 16.79 -5.84
N GLU A 99 18.22 16.36 -5.16
CA GLU A 99 18.13 15.79 -3.81
C GLU A 99 17.51 16.74 -2.76
N VAL A 100 17.70 18.05 -2.90
CA VAL A 100 17.08 19.04 -2.00
C VAL A 100 15.67 19.46 -2.43
N ALA A 101 15.09 18.79 -3.42
CA ALA A 101 13.83 19.12 -4.09
C ALA A 101 13.78 20.55 -4.66
N ALA A 102 14.93 21.11 -5.05
CA ALA A 102 15.04 22.41 -5.72
C ALA A 102 14.87 22.24 -7.24
N PHE A 103 13.69 21.77 -7.66
CA PHE A 103 13.36 21.51 -9.07
C PHE A 103 13.47 22.75 -9.95
N ASP A 104 13.18 23.93 -9.39
CA ASP A 104 13.37 25.25 -10.01
C ASP A 104 14.81 25.50 -10.48
N LYS A 105 15.79 24.96 -9.73
CA LYS A 105 17.23 25.08 -10.02
C LYS A 105 17.76 23.88 -10.80
N ALA A 106 17.22 22.69 -10.55
CA ALA A 106 17.62 21.48 -11.25
C ALA A 106 17.17 21.48 -12.73
N LEU A 107 15.95 21.93 -13.04
CA LEU A 107 15.38 21.87 -14.39
C LEU A 107 16.21 22.60 -15.47
N PRO A 108 16.63 23.87 -15.29
CA PRO A 108 17.48 24.55 -16.28
C PRO A 108 18.86 23.91 -16.40
N LEU A 109 19.42 23.35 -15.32
CA LEU A 109 20.69 22.62 -15.38
C LEU A 109 20.53 21.32 -16.18
N ALA A 110 19.53 20.50 -15.89
CA ALA A 110 19.25 19.25 -16.58
C ALA A 110 19.03 19.46 -18.08
N ALA A 111 18.23 20.46 -18.46
CA ALA A 111 17.98 20.81 -19.86
C ALA A 111 19.28 21.19 -20.60
N GLU A 112 20.14 21.98 -19.96
CA GLU A 112 21.40 22.43 -20.55
C GLU A 112 22.46 21.31 -20.62
N VAL A 113 22.51 20.39 -19.63
CA VAL A 113 23.35 19.19 -19.68
C VAL A 113 22.94 18.28 -20.85
N VAL A 114 21.64 18.04 -21.03
CA VAL A 114 21.10 17.30 -22.19
C VAL A 114 21.47 18.02 -23.49
N ARG A 115 21.30 19.34 -23.58
CA ARG A 115 21.66 20.14 -24.77
C ARG A 115 23.14 19.99 -25.13
N VAL A 116 24.05 20.19 -24.17
CA VAL A 116 25.50 20.09 -24.40
C VAL A 116 25.87 18.68 -24.87
N ARG A 117 25.37 17.63 -24.19
CA ARG A 117 25.68 16.24 -24.54
C ARG A 117 25.12 15.83 -25.90
N LEU A 118 23.93 16.28 -26.31
CA LEU A 118 23.42 16.08 -27.68
C LEU A 118 24.31 16.75 -28.75
N THR A 119 24.87 17.92 -28.44
CA THR A 119 25.77 18.65 -29.36
C THR A 119 27.23 18.20 -29.32
N ALA A 120 27.64 17.42 -28.33
CA ALA A 120 29.03 16.96 -28.16
C ALA A 120 29.52 16.15 -29.37
N ARG A 121 30.80 16.34 -29.73
CA ARG A 121 31.48 15.61 -30.82
C ARG A 121 32.84 15.13 -30.31
N PRO A 122 33.04 13.80 -30.11
CA PRO A 122 32.07 12.72 -30.32
C PRO A 122 30.86 12.80 -29.38
N LEU A 123 29.75 12.17 -29.80
CA LEU A 123 28.60 11.94 -28.94
C LEU A 123 28.93 10.77 -28.01
N GLU A 124 28.67 10.91 -26.71
CA GLU A 124 28.85 9.85 -25.70
C GLU A 124 27.47 9.34 -25.23
N PRO A 125 26.94 8.22 -25.78
CA PRO A 125 25.56 7.81 -25.54
C PRO A 125 25.25 7.47 -24.08
N GLN A 126 26.23 6.90 -23.35
CA GLN A 126 26.13 6.62 -21.90
C GLN A 126 25.85 7.89 -21.09
N LEU A 127 26.62 8.96 -21.38
CA LEU A 127 26.44 10.25 -20.72
C LEU A 127 25.13 10.93 -21.13
N LEU A 128 24.72 10.80 -22.40
CA LEU A 128 23.42 11.30 -22.85
C LEU A 128 22.27 10.57 -22.14
N ALA A 129 22.35 9.24 -22.01
CA ALA A 129 21.34 8.43 -21.33
C ALA A 129 21.18 8.83 -19.86
N LEU A 130 22.30 8.99 -19.15
CA LEU A 130 22.35 9.49 -17.77
C LEU A 130 21.76 10.90 -17.62
N ALA A 131 22.07 11.81 -18.54
CA ALA A 131 21.53 13.17 -18.54
C ALA A 131 20.00 13.17 -18.77
N LEU A 132 19.52 12.37 -19.72
CA LEU A 132 18.10 12.22 -20.03
C LEU A 132 17.33 11.57 -18.88
N GLY A 133 17.88 10.56 -18.21
CA GLY A 133 17.29 9.96 -17.01
C GLY A 133 17.20 10.95 -15.85
N THR A 134 18.26 11.74 -15.64
CA THR A 134 18.27 12.84 -14.66
C THR A 134 17.22 13.91 -15.03
N HIS A 135 17.13 14.28 -16.31
CA HIS A 135 16.14 15.24 -16.81
C HIS A 135 14.70 14.73 -16.63
N ALA A 136 14.44 13.46 -16.92
CA ALA A 136 13.15 12.82 -16.70
C ALA A 136 12.76 12.82 -15.21
N ALA A 137 13.67 12.49 -14.30
CA ALA A 137 13.42 12.57 -12.85
C ALA A 137 13.12 14.02 -12.38
N VAL A 138 13.83 15.02 -12.91
CA VAL A 138 13.56 16.44 -12.63
C VAL A 138 12.21 16.89 -13.19
N LEU A 139 11.87 16.48 -14.42
CA LEU A 139 10.57 16.77 -15.05
C LEU A 139 9.41 16.14 -14.26
N PHE A 140 9.56 14.88 -13.84
CA PHE A 140 8.59 14.18 -13.01
C PHE A 140 8.38 14.91 -11.68
N GLY A 141 9.45 15.23 -10.96
CA GLY A 141 9.42 16.04 -9.73
C GLY A 141 8.88 17.46 -9.92
N SER A 142 8.94 18.00 -11.13
CA SER A 142 8.33 19.29 -11.52
C SER A 142 6.85 19.17 -11.93
N GLY A 143 6.22 18.00 -11.79
CA GLY A 143 4.83 17.73 -12.21
C GLY A 143 4.62 17.52 -13.71
N ARG A 144 5.70 17.49 -14.51
CA ARG A 144 5.66 17.36 -15.99
C ARG A 144 5.72 15.89 -16.42
N SER A 145 4.74 15.09 -15.99
CA SER A 145 4.73 13.62 -16.14
C SER A 145 4.86 13.14 -17.60
N ALA A 146 4.17 13.78 -18.56
CA ALA A 146 4.26 13.38 -19.98
C ALA A 146 5.65 13.67 -20.59
N ASP A 147 6.25 14.81 -20.25
CA ASP A 147 7.60 15.16 -20.69
C ASP A 147 8.65 14.24 -20.03
N ALA A 148 8.42 13.85 -18.78
CA ALA A 148 9.27 12.89 -18.06
C ALA A 148 9.23 11.50 -18.70
N ASP A 149 8.04 11.01 -19.03
CA ASP A 149 7.83 9.76 -19.77
C ASP A 149 8.59 9.80 -21.11
N GLN A 150 8.50 10.90 -21.87
CA GLN A 150 9.24 11.10 -23.12
C GLN A 150 10.76 11.13 -22.91
N ALA A 151 11.26 11.89 -21.93
CA ALA A 151 12.69 11.99 -21.63
C ALA A 151 13.28 10.65 -21.15
N HIS A 152 12.48 9.83 -20.46
CA HIS A 152 12.87 8.46 -20.08
C HIS A 152 12.92 7.53 -21.29
N THR A 153 11.95 7.58 -22.21
CA THR A 153 12.03 6.84 -23.48
C THR A 153 13.31 7.19 -24.24
N GLN A 154 13.65 8.48 -24.36
CA GLN A 154 14.89 8.94 -24.98
C GLN A 154 16.15 8.49 -24.21
N SER A 155 16.08 8.38 -22.87
CA SER A 155 17.15 7.82 -22.04
C SER A 155 17.39 6.35 -22.38
N MET A 156 16.34 5.54 -22.53
CA MET A 156 16.46 4.13 -22.91
C MET A 156 17.02 3.99 -24.34
N GLU A 157 16.53 4.78 -25.30
CA GLU A 157 17.14 4.85 -26.65
C GLU A 157 18.63 5.23 -26.64
N ALA A 158 19.06 6.06 -25.70
CA ALA A 158 20.48 6.41 -25.53
C ALA A 158 21.28 5.26 -24.90
N TRP A 159 20.70 4.51 -23.96
CA TRP A 159 21.30 3.27 -23.44
C TRP A 159 21.43 2.17 -24.49
N HIS A 160 20.41 1.92 -25.32
CA HIS A 160 20.52 0.96 -26.44
C HIS A 160 21.49 1.39 -27.55
N ARG A 161 21.92 2.66 -27.58
CA ARG A 161 23.01 3.16 -28.45
C ARG A 161 24.38 3.13 -27.77
N ALA A 162 24.43 2.94 -26.45
CA ALA A 162 25.65 2.89 -25.67
C ALA A 162 26.31 1.50 -25.61
N TYR A 163 25.51 0.47 -25.88
CA TYR A 163 25.82 -0.95 -25.69
C TYR A 163 25.43 -1.73 -26.94
N ALA A 164 26.02 -2.91 -27.16
CA ALA A 164 25.56 -3.81 -28.22
C ALA A 164 24.19 -4.43 -27.86
N ALA A 165 23.46 -4.96 -28.84
CA ALA A 165 22.09 -5.46 -28.63
C ALA A 165 22.02 -6.73 -27.77
N ASP A 166 23.14 -7.40 -27.56
CA ASP A 166 23.39 -8.57 -26.74
C ASP A 166 24.23 -8.28 -25.47
N ASP A 167 24.71 -7.04 -25.31
CA ASP A 167 25.65 -6.67 -24.25
C ASP A 167 25.05 -6.76 -22.83
N VAL A 168 25.63 -7.65 -22.02
CA VAL A 168 25.17 -7.92 -20.66
C VAL A 168 25.40 -6.76 -19.68
N ASP A 169 26.35 -5.85 -19.98
CA ASP A 169 26.63 -4.69 -19.11
C ASP A 169 25.49 -3.65 -19.11
N LEU A 170 24.53 -3.77 -20.03
CA LEU A 170 23.28 -3.00 -20.00
C LEU A 170 22.27 -3.54 -18.95
N ALA A 171 22.30 -4.82 -18.60
CA ALA A 171 21.30 -5.42 -17.70
C ALA A 171 21.21 -4.76 -16.30
N PRO A 172 22.32 -4.42 -15.60
CA PRO A 172 22.27 -3.69 -14.32
C PRO A 172 21.61 -2.32 -14.42
N TRP A 173 21.72 -1.63 -15.56
CA TRP A 173 21.05 -0.35 -15.79
C TRP A 173 19.55 -0.55 -15.94
N LEU A 174 19.11 -1.52 -16.73
CA LEU A 174 17.69 -1.84 -16.92
C LEU A 174 17.02 -2.25 -15.59
N GLU A 175 17.70 -3.05 -14.76
CA GLU A 175 17.26 -3.44 -13.42
C GLU A 175 17.02 -2.22 -12.51
N ALA A 176 17.99 -1.30 -12.45
CA ALA A 176 17.88 -0.09 -11.64
C ALA A 176 16.76 0.86 -12.13
N GLN A 177 16.58 0.97 -13.45
CA GLN A 177 15.50 1.75 -14.04
C GLN A 177 14.13 1.13 -13.78
N ALA A 178 13.99 -0.20 -13.90
CA ALA A 178 12.75 -0.91 -13.65
C ALA A 178 12.20 -0.64 -12.25
N ASP A 179 13.08 -0.71 -11.26
CA ASP A 179 12.72 -0.42 -9.88
C ASP A 179 12.33 1.05 -9.66
N GLY A 180 13.08 1.98 -10.27
CA GLY A 180 12.79 3.41 -10.25
C GLY A 180 11.42 3.76 -10.85
N VAL A 181 11.07 3.21 -12.01
CA VAL A 181 9.80 3.51 -12.69
C VAL A 181 8.61 2.82 -12.01
N ALA A 182 8.79 1.63 -11.44
CA ALA A 182 7.73 0.96 -10.69
C ALA A 182 7.45 1.62 -9.33
N ARG A 183 8.50 1.83 -8.50
CA ARG A 183 8.34 2.37 -7.13
C ARG A 183 8.19 3.89 -7.11
N GLY A 184 8.89 4.60 -7.99
CA GLY A 184 8.91 6.06 -8.02
C GLY A 184 7.82 6.69 -8.89
N TRP A 185 7.58 6.14 -10.10
CA TRP A 185 6.74 6.80 -11.11
C TRP A 185 5.39 6.11 -11.37
N GLY A 186 5.12 4.96 -10.73
CA GLY A 186 3.88 4.22 -10.94
C GLY A 186 3.73 3.69 -12.38
N ARG A 187 4.82 3.26 -13.01
CA ARG A 187 4.85 2.63 -14.35
C ARG A 187 5.21 1.13 -14.24
N PRO A 188 4.38 0.30 -13.60
CA PRO A 188 4.70 -1.12 -13.32
C PRO A 188 4.91 -1.96 -14.59
N GLN A 189 4.22 -1.62 -15.69
CA GLN A 189 4.38 -2.30 -16.98
C GLN A 189 5.73 -2.01 -17.64
N TRP A 190 6.30 -0.82 -17.41
CA TRP A 190 7.64 -0.49 -17.93
C TRP A 190 8.72 -1.29 -17.21
N ALA A 191 8.57 -1.48 -15.90
CA ALA A 191 9.47 -2.34 -15.13
C ALA A 191 9.49 -3.78 -15.65
N ILE A 192 8.34 -4.35 -16.00
CA ILE A 192 8.25 -5.68 -16.65
C ILE A 192 8.99 -5.69 -17.99
N GLY A 193 8.84 -4.66 -18.82
CA GLY A 193 9.56 -4.55 -20.10
C GLY A 193 11.08 -4.51 -19.91
N LEU A 194 11.56 -3.65 -19.02
CA LEU A 194 12.98 -3.48 -18.70
C LEU A 194 13.58 -4.76 -18.08
N LEU A 195 12.88 -5.42 -17.15
CA LEU A 195 13.33 -6.66 -16.53
C LEU A 195 13.32 -7.84 -17.50
N ARG A 196 12.34 -7.95 -18.41
CA ARG A 196 12.35 -8.97 -19.47
C ARG A 196 13.56 -8.82 -20.39
N GLU A 197 13.99 -7.60 -20.68
CA GLU A 197 15.21 -7.38 -21.44
C GLU A 197 16.48 -7.67 -20.61
N ALA A 198 16.53 -7.28 -19.33
CA ALA A 198 17.63 -7.65 -18.44
C ALA A 198 17.80 -9.18 -18.34
N VAL A 199 16.68 -9.92 -18.20
CA VAL A 199 16.63 -11.39 -18.25
C VAL A 199 17.17 -11.91 -19.59
N ARG A 200 16.74 -11.35 -20.73
CA ARG A 200 17.24 -11.74 -22.06
C ARG A 200 18.76 -11.58 -22.16
N LEU A 201 19.31 -10.43 -21.76
CA LEU A 201 20.75 -10.13 -21.83
C LEU A 201 21.55 -11.08 -20.93
N ARG A 202 21.08 -11.31 -19.69
CA ARG A 202 21.71 -12.24 -18.76
C ARG A 202 21.65 -13.70 -19.21
N ALA A 203 20.54 -14.10 -19.86
CA ALA A 203 20.39 -15.44 -20.42
C ALA A 203 21.27 -15.70 -21.65
N LEU A 204 21.63 -14.65 -22.41
CA LEU A 204 22.59 -14.75 -23.52
C LEU A 204 24.04 -14.89 -23.03
N HIS A 205 24.37 -14.34 -21.86
CA HIS A 205 25.70 -14.40 -21.25
C HIS A 205 25.67 -14.90 -19.79
N PRO A 206 25.36 -16.19 -19.54
CA PRO A 206 25.30 -16.75 -18.19
C PRO A 206 26.62 -16.60 -17.41
N GLU A 207 27.75 -16.79 -18.09
CA GLU A 207 29.10 -16.72 -17.51
C GLU A 207 29.50 -15.31 -17.06
N LEU A 208 28.99 -14.26 -17.72
CA LEU A 208 29.22 -12.86 -17.36
C LEU A 208 28.17 -12.31 -16.38
N SER A 209 27.06 -13.03 -16.19
CA SER A 209 25.93 -12.57 -15.36
C SER A 209 26.16 -12.65 -13.85
N GLY A 210 27.24 -13.27 -13.38
CA GLY A 210 27.61 -13.34 -11.96
C GLY A 210 26.52 -13.93 -11.06
N GLY A 211 25.80 -14.98 -11.52
CA GLY A 211 24.71 -15.63 -10.80
C GLY A 211 23.38 -14.86 -10.75
N ARG A 212 23.35 -13.58 -11.16
CA ARG A 212 22.19 -12.70 -10.90
C ARG A 212 20.91 -13.00 -11.68
N LEU A 213 20.97 -13.83 -12.73
CA LEU A 213 19.81 -14.14 -13.58
C LEU A 213 18.61 -14.63 -12.76
N ALA A 214 18.84 -15.40 -11.69
CA ALA A 214 17.77 -15.86 -10.80
C ALA A 214 17.08 -14.71 -10.05
N GLN A 215 17.85 -13.73 -9.53
CA GLN A 215 17.29 -12.54 -8.88
C GLN A 215 16.50 -11.69 -9.86
N THR A 216 17.02 -11.46 -11.08
CA THR A 216 16.31 -10.68 -12.11
C THR A 216 14.98 -11.35 -12.51
N LEU A 217 14.93 -12.69 -12.55
CA LEU A 217 13.73 -13.46 -12.79
C LEU A 217 12.72 -13.39 -11.62
N GLU A 218 13.19 -13.41 -10.37
CA GLU A 218 12.35 -13.24 -9.19
C GLU A 218 11.75 -11.83 -9.14
N ASP A 219 12.55 -10.79 -9.36
CA ASP A 219 12.11 -9.39 -9.41
C ASP A 219 11.04 -9.20 -10.51
N LEU A 220 11.28 -9.76 -11.70
CA LEU A 220 10.31 -9.78 -12.80
C LEU A 220 9.00 -10.46 -12.40
N ALA A 221 9.08 -11.65 -11.80
CA ALA A 221 7.90 -12.39 -11.36
C ALA A 221 7.10 -11.64 -10.29
N ILE A 222 7.76 -10.95 -9.35
CA ILE A 222 7.10 -10.10 -8.35
C ILE A 222 6.29 -8.99 -9.03
N HIS A 223 6.84 -8.36 -10.08
CA HIS A 223 6.12 -7.35 -10.86
C HIS A 223 4.95 -7.95 -11.67
N GLU A 224 5.11 -9.14 -12.22
CA GLU A 224 4.07 -9.86 -12.96
C GLU A 224 2.92 -10.33 -12.05
N MET A 225 3.23 -10.88 -10.86
CA MET A 225 2.25 -11.26 -9.83
C MET A 225 1.36 -10.08 -9.41
N ARG A 226 1.96 -8.89 -9.21
CA ARG A 226 1.21 -7.66 -8.88
C ARG A 226 0.22 -7.25 -9.97
N LEU A 227 0.48 -7.61 -11.21
CA LEU A 227 -0.43 -7.38 -12.35
C LEU A 227 -1.24 -8.62 -12.73
N THR A 228 -1.33 -9.62 -11.83
CA THR A 228 -2.06 -10.89 -12.02
C THR A 228 -1.61 -11.73 -13.23
N GLN A 229 -0.39 -11.52 -13.73
CA GLN A 229 0.22 -12.29 -14.82
C GLN A 229 0.80 -13.62 -14.28
N PHE A 230 -0.04 -14.40 -13.61
CA PHE A 230 0.36 -15.58 -12.84
C PHE A 230 1.05 -16.68 -13.63
N GLY A 231 0.71 -16.86 -14.91
CA GLY A 231 1.36 -17.86 -15.78
C GLY A 231 2.82 -17.51 -16.10
N GLU A 232 3.07 -16.25 -16.48
CA GLU A 232 4.43 -15.74 -16.73
C GLU A 232 5.25 -15.77 -15.44
N ALA A 233 4.67 -15.31 -14.33
CA ALA A 233 5.33 -15.30 -13.03
C ALA A 233 5.72 -16.70 -12.54
N ASP A 234 4.85 -17.71 -12.66
CA ASP A 234 5.22 -19.09 -12.29
C ASP A 234 6.36 -19.62 -13.16
N ALA A 235 6.37 -19.32 -14.46
CA ALA A 235 7.43 -19.73 -15.38
C ALA A 235 8.78 -19.07 -15.04
N HIS A 236 8.80 -17.77 -14.73
CA HIS A 236 10.01 -17.06 -14.31
C HIS A 236 10.52 -17.54 -12.94
N LEU A 237 9.63 -17.79 -11.97
CA LEU A 237 10.00 -18.38 -10.68
C LEU A 237 10.51 -19.82 -10.81
N ASP A 238 9.93 -20.65 -11.68
CA ASP A 238 10.41 -22.01 -11.97
C ASP A 238 11.81 -22.01 -12.59
N ALA A 239 12.10 -21.03 -13.46
CA ALA A 239 13.44 -20.80 -14.00
C ALA A 239 14.42 -20.32 -12.91
N ALA A 240 14.05 -19.35 -12.07
CA ALA A 240 14.86 -18.85 -10.97
C ALA A 240 15.22 -19.96 -9.96
N ALA A 241 14.23 -20.75 -9.53
CA ALA A 241 14.45 -21.89 -8.63
C ALA A 241 15.42 -22.94 -9.23
N ARG A 242 15.31 -23.25 -10.53
CA ARG A 242 16.23 -24.17 -11.19
C ARG A 242 17.67 -23.64 -11.25
N LEU A 243 17.86 -22.35 -11.51
CA LEU A 243 19.18 -21.73 -11.52
C LEU A 243 19.83 -21.78 -10.13
N LEU A 244 19.12 -21.33 -9.09
CA LEU A 244 19.61 -21.36 -7.71
C LEU A 244 19.86 -22.79 -7.21
N ALA A 245 19.05 -23.77 -7.62
CA ALA A 245 19.28 -25.18 -7.28
C ALA A 245 20.61 -25.70 -7.87
N ILE A 246 20.94 -25.35 -9.13
CA ILE A 246 22.22 -25.71 -9.77
C ILE A 246 23.39 -24.97 -9.09
N GLU A 247 23.21 -23.70 -8.76
CA GLU A 247 24.24 -22.91 -8.07
C GLU A 247 24.52 -23.45 -6.66
N SER A 248 23.49 -23.82 -5.90
CA SER A 248 23.61 -24.41 -4.55
C SER A 248 24.25 -25.81 -4.53
N GLN A 249 24.20 -26.55 -5.64
CA GLN A 249 24.95 -27.80 -5.80
C GLN A 249 26.43 -27.55 -6.07
N SER A 250 26.76 -26.42 -6.71
CA SER A 250 28.13 -26.02 -7.05
C SER A 250 28.86 -25.41 -5.86
N ASP A 251 28.13 -24.72 -4.97
CA ASP A 251 28.63 -24.15 -3.72
C ASP A 251 27.71 -24.52 -2.54
N PRO A 252 27.91 -25.69 -1.91
CA PRO A 252 27.05 -26.16 -0.82
C PRO A 252 27.09 -25.31 0.45
N ALA A 253 28.05 -24.38 0.59
CA ALA A 253 28.20 -23.50 1.74
C ALA A 253 27.26 -22.28 1.69
N ARG A 254 26.75 -21.91 0.51
CA ARG A 254 25.79 -20.82 0.34
C ARG A 254 24.36 -21.27 0.62
N GLU A 255 24.08 -21.42 1.92
CA GLU A 255 22.79 -21.79 2.51
C GLU A 255 21.66 -20.82 2.11
N GLU A 256 21.99 -19.56 1.89
CA GLU A 256 21.06 -18.51 1.45
C GLU A 256 20.41 -18.82 0.09
N LEU A 257 21.14 -19.49 -0.83
CA LEU A 257 20.58 -19.90 -2.12
C LEU A 257 19.54 -21.01 -1.97
N LYS A 258 19.78 -21.95 -1.05
CA LYS A 258 18.84 -23.03 -0.74
C LYS A 258 17.58 -22.45 -0.07
N ALA A 259 17.75 -21.52 0.87
CA ALA A 259 16.64 -20.79 1.49
C ALA A 259 15.83 -19.98 0.46
N ALA A 260 16.48 -19.33 -0.50
CA ALA A 260 15.82 -18.64 -1.62
C ALA A 260 15.01 -19.60 -2.51
N VAL A 261 15.54 -20.80 -2.83
CA VAL A 261 14.77 -21.86 -3.53
C VAL A 261 13.49 -22.21 -2.75
N ALA A 262 13.56 -22.38 -1.44
CA ALA A 262 12.38 -22.65 -0.61
C ALA A 262 11.35 -21.51 -0.66
N GLN A 263 11.80 -20.25 -0.61
CA GLN A 263 10.92 -19.07 -0.70
C GLN A 263 10.24 -18.97 -2.08
N ILE A 264 10.99 -19.16 -3.17
CA ILE A 264 10.45 -19.17 -4.54
C ILE A 264 9.42 -20.28 -4.72
N LEU A 265 9.68 -21.49 -4.23
CA LEU A 265 8.72 -22.60 -4.24
C LEU A 265 7.43 -22.25 -3.49
N MET A 266 7.52 -21.50 -2.38
CA MET A 266 6.35 -21.01 -1.65
C MET A 266 5.60 -19.89 -2.39
N MET A 267 6.28 -18.98 -3.09
CA MET A 267 5.64 -17.98 -3.96
C MET A 267 4.84 -18.66 -5.09
N ARG A 268 5.44 -19.68 -5.72
CA ARG A 268 4.77 -20.53 -6.72
C ARG A 268 3.60 -21.31 -6.14
N ALA A 269 3.71 -21.83 -4.92
CA ALA A 269 2.58 -22.45 -4.22
C ALA A 269 1.44 -21.43 -3.99
N GLY A 270 1.77 -20.16 -3.69
CA GLY A 270 0.80 -19.07 -3.64
C GLY A 270 0.11 -18.82 -4.98
N ILE A 271 0.86 -18.81 -6.10
CA ILE A 271 0.31 -18.70 -7.45
C ILE A 271 -0.61 -19.88 -7.78
N ALA A 272 -0.16 -21.11 -7.56
CA ALA A 272 -0.97 -22.31 -7.74
C ALA A 272 -2.25 -22.27 -6.90
N GLY A 273 -2.17 -21.70 -5.70
CA GLY A 273 -3.31 -21.42 -4.83
C GLY A 273 -4.31 -20.42 -5.42
N ALA A 274 -3.82 -19.29 -5.94
CA ALA A 274 -4.64 -18.29 -6.63
C ALA A 274 -5.32 -18.86 -7.90
N LEU A 275 -4.69 -19.84 -8.56
CA LEU A 275 -5.23 -20.59 -9.70
C LEU A 275 -6.11 -21.80 -9.30
N GLY A 276 -6.28 -22.07 -8.00
CA GLY A 276 -7.10 -23.17 -7.47
C GLY A 276 -6.46 -24.57 -7.54
N ASN A 277 -5.19 -24.69 -7.94
CA ASN A 277 -4.51 -25.97 -8.15
C ASN A 277 -3.98 -26.58 -6.84
N LYS A 278 -4.88 -27.20 -6.06
CA LYS A 278 -4.57 -27.89 -4.79
C LYS A 278 -3.42 -28.92 -4.89
N ALA A 279 -3.25 -29.59 -6.04
CA ALA A 279 -2.20 -30.60 -6.19
C ALA A 279 -0.81 -29.96 -6.21
N GLN A 280 -0.63 -28.97 -7.10
CA GLN A 280 0.62 -28.23 -7.26
C GLN A 280 0.98 -27.43 -6.00
N VAL A 281 -0.01 -26.88 -5.27
CA VAL A 281 0.19 -26.25 -3.95
C VAL A 281 0.90 -27.20 -2.97
N ARG A 282 0.40 -28.44 -2.84
CA ARG A 282 0.98 -29.42 -1.90
C ARG A 282 2.34 -29.94 -2.36
N GLU A 283 2.53 -30.12 -3.66
CA GLU A 283 3.81 -30.52 -4.25
C GLU A 283 4.90 -29.47 -3.99
N LEU A 284 4.68 -28.22 -4.38
CA LEU A 284 5.65 -27.13 -4.25
C LEU A 284 6.00 -26.84 -2.78
N ALA A 285 5.02 -26.81 -1.89
CA ALA A 285 5.28 -26.65 -0.46
C ALA A 285 5.95 -27.88 0.18
N GLY A 286 5.73 -29.08 -0.39
CA GLY A 286 6.48 -30.28 -0.03
C GLY A 286 7.95 -30.19 -0.43
N GLN A 287 8.23 -29.69 -1.63
CA GLN A 287 9.59 -29.40 -2.11
C GLN A 287 10.27 -28.33 -1.25
N ALA A 288 9.59 -27.22 -0.94
CA ALA A 288 10.11 -26.15 -0.08
C ALA A 288 10.47 -26.64 1.33
N TRP A 289 9.60 -27.48 1.92
CA TRP A 289 9.85 -28.11 3.22
C TRP A 289 11.03 -29.09 3.21
N ALA A 290 11.26 -29.78 2.08
CA ALA A 290 12.35 -30.75 1.92
C ALA A 290 13.72 -30.12 1.68
N VAL A 291 13.82 -28.79 1.56
CA VAL A 291 15.09 -28.08 1.47
C VAL A 291 15.86 -28.24 2.78
N SER A 292 17.04 -28.86 2.68
CA SER A 292 17.94 -29.10 3.82
C SER A 292 18.99 -28.00 3.95
N LEU A 293 19.04 -27.41 5.14
CA LEU A 293 19.98 -26.37 5.57
C LEU A 293 20.78 -26.90 6.77
N THR A 294 22.01 -26.45 6.93
CA THR A 294 22.89 -26.83 8.05
C THR A 294 22.74 -25.95 9.28
N ASP A 295 22.38 -24.66 9.12
CA ASP A 295 21.96 -23.81 10.24
C ASP A 295 20.59 -24.28 10.78
N PRO A 296 20.51 -24.80 12.02
CA PRO A 296 19.26 -25.27 12.60
C PRO A 296 18.20 -24.18 12.73
N LYS A 297 18.61 -22.92 12.93
CA LYS A 297 17.69 -21.80 13.05
C LYS A 297 17.07 -21.48 11.68
N LEU A 298 17.89 -21.31 10.65
CA LEU A 298 17.42 -21.03 9.30
C LEU A 298 16.57 -22.19 8.73
N GLN A 299 16.93 -23.44 9.08
CA GLN A 299 16.13 -24.64 8.78
C GLN A 299 14.73 -24.55 9.40
N ALA A 300 14.64 -24.21 10.70
CA ALA A 300 13.38 -24.09 11.41
C ALA A 300 12.51 -22.93 10.88
N GLU A 301 13.09 -21.75 10.68
CA GLU A 301 12.38 -20.58 10.13
C GLU A 301 11.82 -20.89 8.72
N THR A 302 12.61 -21.53 7.85
CA THR A 302 12.19 -21.93 6.50
C THR A 302 11.03 -22.94 6.54
N GLN A 303 11.12 -23.95 7.40
CA GLN A 303 10.08 -24.97 7.57
C GLN A 303 8.78 -24.39 8.14
N LEU A 304 8.86 -23.51 9.15
CA LEU A 304 7.72 -22.83 9.75
C LEU A 304 7.00 -21.94 8.73
N LEU A 305 7.76 -21.15 7.95
CA LEU A 305 7.20 -20.32 6.87
C LEU A 305 6.48 -21.19 5.84
N ALA A 306 7.12 -22.24 5.34
CA ALA A 306 6.53 -23.13 4.33
C ALA A 306 5.23 -23.79 4.82
N SER A 307 5.21 -24.31 6.04
CA SER A 307 4.02 -24.98 6.59
C SER A 307 2.89 -24.01 6.97
N ALA A 308 3.19 -22.84 7.53
CA ALA A 308 2.17 -21.83 7.84
C ALA A 308 1.52 -21.26 6.57
N SER A 309 2.32 -20.93 5.55
CA SER A 309 1.84 -20.47 4.26
C SER A 309 1.02 -21.54 3.53
N LEU A 310 1.46 -22.81 3.57
CA LEU A 310 0.68 -23.93 3.02
C LEU A 310 -0.67 -24.08 3.74
N ALA A 311 -0.68 -24.01 5.08
CA ALA A 311 -1.92 -24.10 5.86
C ALA A 311 -2.91 -22.99 5.47
N ALA A 312 -2.44 -21.77 5.28
CA ALA A 312 -3.26 -20.64 4.84
C ALA A 312 -3.85 -20.86 3.43
N VAL A 313 -3.04 -21.29 2.45
CA VAL A 313 -3.50 -21.55 1.08
C VAL A 313 -4.51 -22.71 1.04
N LEU A 314 -4.22 -23.83 1.72
CA LEU A 314 -5.12 -24.98 1.73
C LEU A 314 -6.46 -24.66 2.42
N ARG A 315 -6.44 -23.94 3.56
CA ARG A 315 -7.66 -23.45 4.22
C ARG A 315 -8.47 -22.53 3.29
N GLY A 316 -7.81 -21.61 2.59
CA GLY A 316 -8.45 -20.73 1.61
C GLY A 316 -9.13 -21.48 0.44
N LEU A 317 -8.61 -22.66 0.09
CA LEU A 317 -9.19 -23.57 -0.89
C LEU A 317 -10.19 -24.58 -0.29
N GLY A 318 -10.51 -24.48 1.00
CA GLY A 318 -11.41 -25.40 1.71
C GLY A 318 -10.83 -26.81 1.95
N ASP A 319 -9.50 -26.99 1.91
CA ASP A 319 -8.80 -28.22 2.26
C ASP A 319 -8.37 -28.19 3.74
N LEU A 320 -9.33 -28.44 4.65
CA LEU A 320 -9.09 -28.36 6.09
C LEU A 320 -8.15 -29.47 6.61
N GLU A 321 -8.30 -30.70 6.13
CA GLU A 321 -7.39 -31.81 6.50
C GLU A 321 -5.93 -31.49 6.14
N GLY A 322 -5.70 -30.98 4.92
CA GLY A 322 -4.37 -30.56 4.47
C GLY A 322 -3.83 -29.36 5.26
N ALA A 323 -4.68 -28.41 5.62
CA ALA A 323 -4.30 -27.28 6.47
C ALA A 323 -3.93 -27.73 7.89
N ILE A 324 -4.68 -28.65 8.50
CA ILE A 324 -4.36 -29.28 9.79
C ILE A 324 -3.01 -30.02 9.69
N ALA A 325 -2.80 -30.82 8.64
CA ALA A 325 -1.55 -31.55 8.45
C ALA A 325 -0.33 -30.64 8.23
N ALA A 326 -0.50 -29.48 7.57
CA ALA A 326 0.53 -28.46 7.46
C ALA A 326 0.80 -27.80 8.83
N GLN A 327 -0.22 -27.38 9.56
CA GLN A 327 -0.04 -26.70 10.84
C GLN A 327 0.52 -27.64 11.93
N ARG A 328 0.20 -28.94 11.89
CA ARG A 328 0.86 -29.97 12.72
C ARG A 328 2.35 -30.12 12.42
N ARG A 329 2.78 -29.95 11.16
CA ARG A 329 4.21 -29.93 10.81
C ARG A 329 4.91 -28.75 11.46
N SER A 330 4.31 -27.55 11.48
CA SER A 330 4.85 -26.40 12.22
C SER A 330 5.06 -26.70 13.71
N ILE A 331 4.12 -27.38 14.36
CA ILE A 331 4.29 -27.83 15.77
C ILE A 331 5.46 -28.80 15.91
N ALA A 332 5.63 -29.75 14.99
CA ALA A 332 6.75 -30.68 15.01
C ALA A 332 8.12 -30.00 14.86
N VAL A 333 8.22 -28.85 14.16
CA VAL A 333 9.46 -28.04 14.13
C VAL A 333 9.80 -27.54 15.53
N PHE A 334 8.82 -26.96 16.23
CA PHE A 334 9.01 -26.46 17.61
C PHE A 334 9.34 -27.59 18.60
N GLU A 335 8.77 -28.79 18.42
CA GLU A 335 9.10 -29.97 19.22
C GLU A 335 10.51 -30.49 18.93
N HIS A 336 11.00 -30.37 17.69
CA HIS A 336 12.36 -30.75 17.32
C HIS A 336 13.42 -29.74 17.80
N HIS A 337 13.11 -28.45 17.74
CA HIS A 337 14.01 -27.34 18.07
C HIS A 337 13.68 -26.68 19.43
N GLN A 338 13.50 -27.49 20.48
CA GLN A 338 13.27 -26.97 21.84
C GLN A 338 14.45 -26.14 22.37
N ASP A 339 15.68 -26.48 21.95
CA ASP A 339 16.90 -25.73 22.24
C ASP A 339 16.84 -24.27 21.73
N LEU A 340 16.25 -24.05 20.55
CA LEU A 340 16.04 -22.72 19.99
C LEU A 340 14.92 -21.94 20.72
N LEU A 341 13.90 -22.63 21.23
CA LEU A 341 12.84 -22.02 22.05
C LEU A 341 13.31 -21.65 23.47
N ASP A 342 14.21 -22.44 24.06
CA ASP A 342 14.75 -22.22 25.40
C ASP A 342 15.90 -21.20 25.42
N SER A 343 16.67 -21.10 24.34
CA SER A 343 17.63 -20.01 24.12
C SER A 343 16.98 -18.69 23.70
N GLY A 344 15.70 -18.70 23.31
CA GLY A 344 14.98 -17.52 22.79
C GLY A 344 15.35 -17.15 21.36
N ALA A 345 16.04 -18.03 20.61
CA ALA A 345 16.32 -17.87 19.19
C ALA A 345 15.07 -18.06 18.31
N LEU A 346 14.09 -18.84 18.79
CA LEU A 346 12.71 -18.88 18.28
C LEU A 346 11.75 -18.32 19.32
N GLU A 347 10.77 -17.52 18.88
CA GLU A 347 9.82 -16.86 19.77
C GLU A 347 8.71 -17.82 20.24
N ARG A 348 8.45 -17.85 21.56
CA ARG A 348 7.37 -18.65 22.16
C ARG A 348 5.98 -18.18 21.73
N ASP A 349 5.84 -16.89 21.38
CA ASP A 349 4.58 -16.34 20.86
C ASP A 349 4.22 -16.91 19.49
N LEU A 350 5.22 -17.22 18.65
CA LEU A 350 5.03 -17.89 17.35
C LEU A 350 4.47 -19.31 17.52
N LEU A 351 4.98 -20.07 18.49
CA LEU A 351 4.40 -21.37 18.88
C LEU A 351 2.95 -21.21 19.39
N GLY A 352 2.69 -20.22 20.24
CA GLY A 352 1.36 -19.91 20.76
C GLY A 352 0.34 -19.58 19.66
N GLY A 353 0.71 -18.74 18.71
CA GLY A 353 -0.10 -18.44 17.52
C GLY A 353 -0.30 -19.68 16.63
N THR A 354 0.75 -20.48 16.46
CA THR A 354 0.71 -21.73 15.68
C THR A 354 -0.29 -22.73 16.27
N LEU A 355 -0.29 -22.91 17.59
CA LEU A 355 -1.26 -23.72 18.34
C LEU A 355 -2.69 -23.16 18.21
N THR A 356 -2.86 -21.84 18.35
CA THR A 356 -4.19 -21.20 18.23
C THR A 356 -4.80 -21.42 16.85
N SER A 357 -4.01 -21.28 15.79
CA SER A 357 -4.42 -21.57 14.41
C SER A 357 -4.79 -23.04 14.20
N LEU A 358 -3.98 -23.98 14.72
CA LEU A 358 -4.28 -25.42 14.66
C LEU A 358 -5.58 -25.77 15.40
N GLY A 359 -5.81 -25.17 16.57
CA GLY A 359 -7.05 -25.34 17.33
C GLY A 359 -8.28 -24.85 16.56
N SER A 360 -8.19 -23.69 15.92
CA SER A 360 -9.26 -23.15 15.04
C SER A 360 -9.54 -24.06 13.84
N LEU A 361 -8.49 -24.58 13.19
CA LEU A 361 -8.62 -25.54 12.09
C LEU A 361 -9.33 -26.83 12.51
N TYR A 362 -8.99 -27.40 13.68
CA TYR A 362 -9.72 -28.55 14.23
C TYR A 362 -11.20 -28.24 14.49
N LEU A 363 -11.54 -27.03 14.95
CA LEU A 363 -12.93 -26.62 15.18
C LEU A 363 -13.71 -26.40 13.89
N GLU A 364 -13.06 -25.89 12.83
CA GLU A 364 -13.62 -25.86 11.47
C GLU A 364 -13.85 -27.28 10.92
N HIS A 365 -12.98 -28.24 11.29
CA HIS A 365 -13.10 -29.66 10.97
C HIS A 365 -14.00 -30.46 11.94
N GLN A 366 -14.60 -29.81 12.94
CA GLN A 366 -15.48 -30.41 13.97
C GLN A 366 -14.77 -31.40 14.93
N GLU A 367 -13.45 -31.36 15.04
CA GLU A 367 -12.61 -32.22 15.90
C GLU A 367 -12.36 -31.63 17.29
N GLN A 368 -13.37 -31.69 18.16
CA GLN A 368 -13.34 -31.09 19.50
C GLN A 368 -12.25 -31.65 20.44
N GLY A 369 -11.92 -32.94 20.33
CA GLY A 369 -10.91 -33.59 21.18
C GLY A 369 -9.50 -33.00 20.97
N PRO A 370 -8.95 -33.08 19.74
CA PRO A 370 -7.69 -32.44 19.37
C PRO A 370 -7.69 -30.92 19.61
N ALA A 371 -8.78 -30.22 19.27
CA ALA A 371 -8.92 -28.78 19.55
C ALA A 371 -8.75 -28.47 21.04
N ARG A 372 -9.38 -29.23 21.94
CA ARG A 372 -9.27 -29.04 23.40
C ARG A 372 -7.85 -29.22 23.92
N GLN A 373 -7.09 -30.17 23.38
CA GLN A 373 -5.69 -30.38 23.77
C GLN A 373 -4.82 -29.21 23.32
N VAL A 374 -4.92 -28.84 22.05
CA VAL A 374 -4.08 -27.79 21.44
C VAL A 374 -4.39 -26.40 22.00
N LEU A 375 -5.66 -26.05 22.21
CA LEU A 375 -6.05 -24.74 22.75
C LEU A 375 -5.69 -24.58 24.24
N ARG A 376 -5.61 -25.67 25.01
CA ARG A 376 -5.03 -25.64 26.36
C ARG A 376 -3.54 -25.31 26.32
N ALA A 377 -2.78 -25.90 25.39
CA ALA A 377 -1.37 -25.56 25.20
C ALA A 377 -1.20 -24.11 24.72
N ALA A 378 -2.03 -23.64 23.78
CA ALA A 378 -2.03 -22.25 23.33
C ALA A 378 -2.27 -21.26 24.50
N ARG A 379 -3.24 -21.58 25.37
CA ARG A 379 -3.53 -20.81 26.60
C ARG A 379 -2.39 -20.84 27.62
N MET A 380 -1.60 -21.91 27.69
CA MET A 380 -0.40 -21.96 28.53
C MET A 380 0.74 -21.12 27.96
N ALA A 381 0.86 -21.02 26.63
CA ALA A 381 1.89 -20.24 25.96
C ALA A 381 1.59 -18.73 25.95
N LEU A 382 0.41 -18.32 25.50
CA LEU A 382 0.01 -16.92 25.34
C LEU A 382 -0.79 -16.34 26.52
N GLY A 383 -1.28 -17.20 27.41
CA GLY A 383 -2.28 -16.83 28.40
C GLY A 383 -3.66 -16.62 27.78
N ASP A 384 -4.47 -15.81 28.45
CA ASP A 384 -5.83 -15.47 28.06
C ASP A 384 -5.84 -14.33 27.01
N THR A 385 -5.34 -14.57 25.81
CA THR A 385 -5.52 -13.65 24.66
C THR A 385 -6.93 -13.78 24.08
N PRO A 386 -7.47 -12.74 23.40
CA PRO A 386 -8.77 -12.83 22.75
C PRO A 386 -8.88 -14.01 21.78
N GLU A 387 -7.84 -14.25 20.98
CA GLU A 387 -7.78 -15.28 19.93
C GLU A 387 -7.90 -16.69 20.53
N VAL A 388 -7.13 -16.97 21.59
CA VAL A 388 -7.20 -18.21 22.35
C VAL A 388 -8.57 -18.38 23.00
N LEU A 389 -9.13 -17.32 23.60
CA LEU A 389 -10.43 -17.39 24.27
C LEU A 389 -11.61 -17.52 23.29
N PHE A 390 -11.53 -16.98 22.07
CA PHE A 390 -12.55 -17.20 21.04
C PHE A 390 -12.51 -18.63 20.51
N ALA A 391 -11.32 -19.19 20.27
CA ALA A 391 -11.20 -20.59 19.89
C ALA A 391 -11.71 -21.51 21.02
N LEU A 392 -11.39 -21.22 22.29
CA LEU A 392 -11.94 -21.95 23.44
C LEU A 392 -13.46 -21.77 23.60
N THR A 393 -14.01 -20.60 23.27
CA THR A 393 -15.47 -20.40 23.23
C THR A 393 -16.11 -21.34 22.21
N GLU A 394 -15.58 -21.37 20.99
CA GLU A 394 -16.13 -22.18 19.91
C GLU A 394 -16.03 -23.68 20.22
N LEU A 395 -14.92 -24.11 20.83
CA LEU A 395 -14.76 -25.46 21.37
C LEU A 395 -15.87 -25.86 22.34
N GLU A 396 -16.10 -25.05 23.38
CA GLU A 396 -17.08 -25.41 24.41
C GLU A 396 -18.52 -25.23 23.89
N ARG A 397 -18.75 -24.32 22.93
CA ARG A 397 -20.02 -24.20 22.19
C ARG A 397 -20.32 -25.47 21.39
N GLN A 398 -19.34 -25.99 20.65
CA GLN A 398 -19.49 -27.25 19.91
C GLN A 398 -19.64 -28.45 20.86
N SER A 399 -18.99 -28.42 22.02
CA SER A 399 -19.04 -29.48 23.04
C SER A 399 -20.34 -29.50 23.86
N GLY A 400 -21.18 -28.47 23.73
CA GLY A 400 -22.47 -28.35 24.44
C GLY A 400 -22.40 -27.70 25.83
N ASP A 401 -21.22 -27.34 26.33
CA ASP A 401 -21.07 -26.55 27.56
C ASP A 401 -21.29 -25.06 27.27
N LEU A 402 -22.55 -24.72 26.96
CA LEU A 402 -22.98 -23.36 26.69
C LEU A 402 -22.71 -22.38 27.85
N PRO A 403 -22.83 -22.75 29.15
CA PRO A 403 -22.43 -21.89 30.26
C PRO A 403 -20.93 -21.54 30.26
N LEU A 404 -20.04 -22.53 30.04
CA LEU A 404 -18.60 -22.27 29.97
C LEU A 404 -18.24 -21.52 28.69
N ALA A 405 -18.85 -21.88 27.55
CA ALA A 405 -18.68 -21.16 26.28
C ALA A 405 -19.08 -19.69 26.43
N LEU A 406 -20.22 -19.39 27.06
CA LEU A 406 -20.67 -18.03 27.33
C LEU A 406 -19.72 -17.30 28.30
N SER A 407 -19.26 -17.94 29.37
CA SER A 407 -18.29 -17.36 30.31
C SER A 407 -16.94 -17.05 29.64
N LEU A 408 -16.44 -17.97 28.81
CA LEU A 408 -15.26 -17.78 27.99
C LEU A 408 -15.49 -16.69 26.95
N TYR A 409 -16.68 -16.62 26.34
CA TYR A 409 -17.03 -15.60 25.37
C TYR A 409 -17.14 -14.22 26.00
N GLU A 410 -17.80 -14.09 27.15
CA GLU A 410 -17.83 -12.87 27.96
C GLU A 410 -16.45 -12.51 28.49
N THR A 411 -15.51 -13.44 28.60
CA THR A 411 -14.13 -13.15 29.05
C THR A 411 -13.23 -12.78 27.87
N ALA A 412 -13.40 -13.43 26.72
CA ALA A 412 -12.84 -13.05 25.42
C ALA A 412 -13.33 -11.65 25.07
N LEU A 413 -14.64 -11.42 25.18
CA LEU A 413 -15.32 -10.15 25.02
C LEU A 413 -15.05 -9.18 26.15
N ARG A 414 -14.70 -9.53 27.40
CA ARG A 414 -14.29 -8.50 28.39
C ARG A 414 -12.85 -8.06 28.18
N LYS A 415 -11.96 -8.98 27.82
CA LYS A 415 -10.60 -8.66 27.37
C LYS A 415 -10.67 -7.84 26.08
N ARG A 416 -11.51 -8.25 25.14
CA ARG A 416 -11.99 -7.53 23.95
C ARG A 416 -13.27 -6.73 24.25
N GLU A 417 -13.37 -6.00 25.38
CA GLU A 417 -14.37 -4.91 25.64
C GLU A 417 -13.73 -3.79 26.47
N GLY A 418 -12.84 -4.19 27.38
CA GLY A 418 -11.59 -3.47 27.60
C GLY A 418 -10.79 -3.22 26.30
N SER A 419 -11.12 -3.92 25.19
CA SER A 419 -10.73 -3.60 23.80
C SER A 419 -11.79 -3.94 22.70
N SER A 420 -13.11 -3.80 22.94
CA SER A 420 -14.19 -3.76 21.89
C SER A 420 -15.48 -3.09 22.35
N GLY A 421 -16.31 -2.69 21.38
CA GLY A 421 -17.62 -2.09 21.57
C GLY A 421 -18.58 -2.48 20.45
N GLU A 422 -19.85 -2.16 20.59
CA GLU A 422 -20.85 -2.33 19.54
C GLU A 422 -21.15 -0.98 18.89
N VAL A 423 -21.14 -0.96 17.55
CA VAL A 423 -21.52 0.21 16.74
C VAL A 423 -22.79 -0.13 15.98
N THR A 424 -23.83 0.67 16.16
CA THR A 424 -25.03 0.59 15.32
C THR A 424 -24.83 1.45 14.07
N VAL A 425 -24.85 0.81 12.90
CA VAL A 425 -24.75 1.44 11.59
C VAL A 425 -26.12 1.43 10.93
N LEU A 426 -26.63 2.61 10.57
CA LEU A 426 -27.80 2.75 9.72
C LEU A 426 -27.39 2.71 8.24
N PHE A 427 -28.20 2.13 7.38
CA PHE A 427 -27.85 1.99 5.97
C PHE A 427 -28.95 2.42 5.01
N GLY A 428 -28.52 2.79 3.81
CA GLY A 428 -29.35 2.97 2.63
C GLY A 428 -28.70 2.25 1.44
N SER A 429 -29.50 1.57 0.61
CA SER A 429 -29.01 0.91 -0.60
C SER A 429 -29.98 1.07 -1.76
N SER A 430 -29.42 1.25 -2.96
CA SER A 430 -30.14 1.29 -4.24
C SER A 430 -30.34 -0.09 -4.88
N ALA A 431 -29.84 -1.16 -4.25
CA ALA A 431 -30.02 -2.54 -4.69
C ALA A 431 -30.98 -3.28 -3.74
N PRO A 432 -31.66 -4.36 -4.21
CA PRO A 432 -32.59 -5.14 -3.39
C PRO A 432 -31.86 -5.94 -2.30
N ALA A 433 -31.59 -5.30 -1.17
CA ALA A 433 -31.02 -5.93 0.01
C ALA A 433 -32.11 -6.60 0.87
N LEU A 434 -32.37 -7.90 0.64
CA LEU A 434 -32.57 -8.94 1.68
C LEU A 434 -33.09 -10.25 1.04
N ALA A 435 -32.19 -11.22 0.86
CA ALA A 435 -32.52 -12.64 0.90
C ALA A 435 -31.38 -13.36 1.62
N ALA A 436 -31.62 -13.84 2.83
CA ALA A 436 -30.60 -14.54 3.61
C ALA A 436 -30.15 -15.81 2.86
N GLY A 437 -28.85 -15.96 2.61
CA GLY A 437 -28.27 -17.16 2.02
C GLY A 437 -28.27 -17.26 0.48
N VAL A 438 -28.63 -16.21 -0.26
CA VAL A 438 -28.49 -16.20 -1.73
C VAL A 438 -27.20 -15.51 -2.14
N ALA A 439 -26.30 -16.24 -2.82
CA ALA A 439 -25.16 -15.65 -3.50
C ALA A 439 -25.67 -14.71 -4.61
N VAL A 440 -25.27 -13.44 -4.59
CA VAL A 440 -25.80 -12.40 -5.49
C VAL A 440 -25.23 -12.55 -6.90
N GLY A 441 -25.80 -13.51 -7.63
CA GLY A 441 -25.70 -13.63 -9.08
C GLY A 441 -27.11 -13.62 -9.67
N SER A 442 -27.35 -12.76 -10.65
CA SER A 442 -28.55 -12.78 -11.51
C SER A 442 -29.88 -12.40 -10.84
N ALA A 443 -30.00 -11.16 -10.36
CA ALA A 443 -31.29 -10.49 -10.20
C ALA A 443 -31.36 -9.28 -11.15
N PRO A 444 -32.45 -9.08 -11.92
CA PRO A 444 -32.62 -7.86 -12.71
C PRO A 444 -32.84 -6.66 -11.79
N GLU A 445 -32.09 -5.56 -11.99
CA GLU A 445 -32.31 -4.28 -11.31
C GLU A 445 -33.71 -3.73 -11.68
N ALA A 446 -34.70 -3.98 -10.84
CA ALA A 446 -36.02 -3.38 -10.96
C ALA A 446 -35.98 -1.91 -10.49
N ALA A 447 -36.64 -1.02 -11.23
CA ALA A 447 -36.68 0.41 -10.89
C ALA A 447 -37.55 0.67 -9.66
N GLY A 448 -36.94 1.06 -8.53
CA GLY A 448 -37.70 1.57 -7.37
C GLY A 448 -36.93 1.79 -6.06
N GLY A 449 -36.59 3.05 -5.77
CA GLY A 449 -36.37 3.58 -4.41
C GLY A 449 -35.10 3.15 -3.66
N LEU A 450 -34.83 3.84 -2.55
CA LEU A 450 -33.85 3.41 -1.55
C LEU A 450 -34.48 2.41 -0.57
N SER A 451 -33.78 1.30 -0.31
CA SER A 451 -34.03 0.43 0.85
C SER A 451 -33.26 0.95 2.06
N TRP A 452 -33.91 0.96 3.24
CA TRP A 452 -33.38 1.51 4.49
C TRP A 452 -33.22 0.42 5.53
N GLY A 453 -32.28 0.56 6.46
CA GLY A 453 -32.18 -0.39 7.56
C GLY A 453 -31.12 -0.06 8.60
N GLN A 454 -30.90 -1.00 9.50
CA GLN A 454 -29.89 -0.94 10.55
C GLN A 454 -29.12 -2.26 10.64
N ALA A 455 -27.86 -2.17 11.03
CA ALA A 455 -27.05 -3.29 11.47
C ALA A 455 -26.31 -2.94 12.77
N ALA A 456 -26.22 -3.90 13.68
CA ALA A 456 -25.36 -3.80 14.86
C ALA A 456 -24.09 -4.60 14.59
N VAL A 457 -22.92 -3.96 14.72
CA VAL A 457 -21.62 -4.59 14.42
C VAL A 457 -20.75 -4.53 15.67
N GLN A 458 -20.12 -5.65 16.01
CA GLN A 458 -19.14 -5.71 17.09
C GLN A 458 -17.73 -5.40 16.55
N VAL A 459 -17.07 -4.42 17.15
CA VAL A 459 -15.85 -3.78 16.65
C VAL A 459 -14.80 -3.65 17.76
N PRO A 460 -13.53 -4.04 17.55
CA PRO A 460 -12.44 -3.76 18.48
C PRO A 460 -12.35 -2.27 18.86
N LYS A 461 -12.08 -1.98 20.14
CA LYS A 461 -11.77 -0.65 20.67
C LYS A 461 -10.27 -0.60 20.77
N LEU A 462 -9.65 0.33 20.06
CA LEU A 462 -8.36 0.83 20.50
C LEU A 462 -8.56 1.52 21.86
N LYS A 463 -7.62 1.30 22.78
CA LYS A 463 -7.48 2.23 23.91
C LYS A 463 -6.94 3.54 23.34
N PRO A 464 -7.62 4.70 23.54
CA PRO A 464 -7.00 5.98 23.25
C PRO A 464 -5.72 6.11 24.05
N SER A 465 -4.68 6.74 23.49
CA SER A 465 -3.41 6.99 24.19
C SER A 465 -3.56 8.12 25.22
N GLY A 466 -4.35 7.86 26.26
CA GLY A 466 -4.52 8.72 27.43
C GLY A 466 -3.38 8.51 28.41
N GLU A 467 -2.54 9.55 28.53
CA GLU A 467 -1.46 9.72 29.53
C GLU A 467 -0.31 8.68 29.47
N ALA A 468 0.91 9.20 29.30
CA ALA A 468 2.17 8.45 29.26
C ALA A 468 2.31 7.36 28.18
N ALA A 469 2.31 7.75 26.90
CA ALA A 469 3.04 7.00 25.88
C ALA A 469 4.54 6.95 26.27
N PRO A 470 5.14 5.78 26.60
CA PRO A 470 6.51 5.74 27.09
C PRO A 470 7.51 6.08 25.98
N ALA A 471 8.76 6.37 26.36
CA ALA A 471 9.82 6.82 25.46
C ALA A 471 10.25 5.83 24.34
N VAL A 472 9.55 4.70 24.19
CA VAL A 472 9.77 3.64 23.20
C VAL A 472 9.39 4.08 21.77
N MET A 473 8.48 5.05 21.61
CA MET A 473 8.14 5.67 20.30
C MET A 473 9.32 6.40 19.60
N ARG A 474 10.53 6.34 20.16
CA ARG A 474 11.70 7.07 19.64
C ARG A 474 12.81 6.17 19.07
N THR A 475 12.95 4.89 19.43
CA THR A 475 14.18 4.13 19.12
C THR A 475 14.06 3.00 18.09
N VAL A 476 12.86 2.62 17.64
CA VAL A 476 12.66 1.46 16.75
C VAL A 476 11.76 1.87 15.57
N PRO A 477 12.05 1.47 14.32
CA PRO A 477 11.03 1.49 13.27
C PRO A 477 9.94 0.52 13.71
N LEU A 478 8.73 1.02 13.97
CA LEU A 478 7.59 0.14 14.26
C LEU A 478 7.51 -0.87 13.10
N PRO A 479 7.58 -2.20 13.33
CA PRO A 479 7.07 -3.13 12.33
C PRO A 479 5.63 -2.69 12.03
N PRO A 480 5.15 -2.81 10.77
CA PRO A 480 3.82 -2.37 10.39
C PRO A 480 2.84 -2.84 11.44
N GLY A 481 2.18 -1.87 12.09
CA GLY A 481 1.24 -2.12 13.16
C GLY A 481 0.06 -2.86 12.58
N ILE A 482 0.17 -4.18 12.53
CA ILE A 482 -0.84 -5.10 12.06
C ILE A 482 -2.06 -4.86 12.94
N ALA A 483 -3.01 -4.11 12.41
CA ALA A 483 -4.40 -4.19 12.83
C ALA A 483 -5.08 -5.37 12.09
N SER A 484 -4.39 -6.51 11.95
CA SER A 484 -5.03 -7.76 12.35
C SER A 484 -5.20 -7.68 13.87
N THR A 485 -6.36 -7.16 14.25
CA THR A 485 -7.16 -8.07 15.06
C THR A 485 -7.65 -9.11 14.07
N ASP A 486 -7.10 -10.33 14.13
CA ASP A 486 -7.66 -11.49 13.41
C ASP A 486 -9.07 -11.87 13.94
N THR A 487 -9.59 -11.08 14.88
CA THR A 487 -10.97 -11.13 15.33
C THR A 487 -11.93 -10.56 14.27
N PRO A 488 -12.85 -11.35 13.71
CA PRO A 488 -13.79 -10.86 12.71
C PRO A 488 -14.68 -9.72 13.23
N LEU A 489 -15.05 -8.83 12.32
CA LEU A 489 -16.12 -7.85 12.49
C LEU A 489 -17.45 -8.58 12.38
N LEU A 490 -18.10 -8.82 13.52
CA LEU A 490 -19.33 -9.63 13.55
C LEU A 490 -20.56 -8.72 13.46
N ILE A 491 -21.34 -8.87 12.38
CA ILE A 491 -22.69 -8.32 12.29
C ILE A 491 -23.58 -9.13 13.24
N ARG A 492 -24.00 -8.51 14.35
CA ARG A 492 -24.84 -9.11 15.40
C ARG A 492 -26.31 -9.21 15.01
N SER A 493 -26.79 -8.19 14.31
CA SER A 493 -28.13 -8.15 13.75
C SER A 493 -28.15 -7.24 12.53
N GLN A 494 -29.05 -7.52 11.61
CA GLN A 494 -29.31 -6.72 10.42
C GLN A 494 -30.80 -6.75 10.14
N ARG A 495 -31.40 -5.58 9.92
CA ARG A 495 -32.85 -5.42 9.69
C ARG A 495 -33.07 -4.33 8.66
N VAL A 496 -33.81 -4.63 7.59
CA VAL A 496 -34.46 -3.57 6.80
C VAL A 496 -35.57 -2.96 7.66
N LEU A 497 -35.72 -1.65 7.55
CA LEU A 497 -36.64 -0.84 8.31
C LEU A 497 -37.47 0.00 7.35
N ASP A 498 -38.74 0.17 7.65
CA ASP A 498 -39.51 1.25 7.06
C ASP A 498 -38.88 2.61 7.42
N ILE A 499 -39.10 3.60 6.56
CA ILE A 499 -38.49 4.92 6.72
C ILE A 499 -38.84 5.59 8.06
N ALA A 500 -40.03 5.36 8.63
CA ALA A 500 -40.42 5.97 9.90
C ALA A 500 -39.62 5.41 11.11
N PRO A 501 -39.55 4.08 11.33
CA PRO A 501 -38.61 3.47 12.29
C PRO A 501 -37.14 3.89 12.07
N TRP A 502 -36.67 3.91 10.82
CA TRP A 502 -35.30 4.31 10.50
C TRP A 502 -35.01 5.78 10.91
N ARG A 503 -35.95 6.70 10.63
CA ARG A 503 -35.86 8.11 11.05
C ARG A 503 -35.84 8.25 12.58
N ALA A 504 -36.60 7.42 13.29
CA ALA A 504 -36.63 7.43 14.75
C ALA A 504 -35.30 6.95 15.35
N GLU A 505 -34.73 5.85 14.84
CA GLU A 505 -33.43 5.33 15.28
C GLU A 505 -32.29 6.30 14.94
N ALA A 506 -32.29 6.90 13.74
CA ALA A 506 -31.34 7.95 13.36
C ALA A 506 -31.33 9.11 14.36
N LYS A 507 -32.51 9.56 14.77
CA LYS A 507 -32.66 10.62 15.77
C LYS A 507 -32.22 10.17 17.17
N ALA A 508 -32.52 8.94 17.56
CA ALA A 508 -32.13 8.38 18.86
C ALA A 508 -30.61 8.23 18.99
N LEU A 509 -29.92 7.69 17.97
CA LEU A 509 -28.47 7.55 17.95
C LEU A 509 -27.78 8.93 18.00
N THR A 510 -28.23 9.88 17.17
CA THR A 510 -27.68 11.25 17.14
C THR A 510 -27.83 11.98 18.47
N ALA A 511 -28.93 11.72 19.20
CA ALA A 511 -29.19 12.31 20.52
C ALA A 511 -28.42 11.64 21.68
N ARG A 512 -27.89 10.41 21.49
CA ARG A 512 -27.06 9.71 22.49
C ARG A 512 -25.62 10.20 22.52
N ALA A 513 -25.13 10.79 21.43
CA ALA A 513 -23.78 11.30 21.27
C ALA A 513 -23.40 12.34 22.33
N ARG A 514 -22.32 12.11 23.08
CA ARG A 514 -21.84 13.02 24.14
C ARG A 514 -20.60 13.81 23.71
N ARG A 515 -19.69 13.18 22.96
CA ARG A 515 -18.40 13.73 22.56
C ARG A 515 -18.50 14.45 21.22
N GLN A 516 -19.15 13.84 20.23
CA GLN A 516 -19.58 14.50 18.99
C GLN A 516 -21.09 14.76 19.00
N ALA A 517 -21.59 15.45 20.05
CA ALA A 517 -23.02 15.78 20.19
C ALA A 517 -23.63 16.38 18.91
N LYS A 518 -24.80 15.86 18.52
CA LYS A 518 -25.54 16.16 17.28
C LYS A 518 -24.71 16.00 15.98
N SER A 519 -23.88 14.97 15.89
CA SER A 519 -23.08 14.70 14.69
C SER A 519 -23.47 13.38 14.05
N ALA A 520 -23.42 13.34 12.72
CA ALA A 520 -23.64 12.15 11.90
C ALA A 520 -22.43 11.91 10.99
N LEU A 521 -22.05 10.66 10.82
CA LEU A 521 -21.01 10.18 9.92
C LEU A 521 -21.64 9.35 8.82
N VAL A 522 -21.35 9.63 7.56
CA VAL A 522 -21.84 8.88 6.40
C VAL A 522 -20.65 8.32 5.64
N PHE A 523 -20.57 7.00 5.56
CA PHE A 523 -19.53 6.29 4.81
C PHE A 523 -20.04 5.88 3.42
N VAL A 524 -19.21 6.08 2.40
CA VAL A 524 -19.44 5.62 1.01
C VAL A 524 -18.30 4.67 0.63
N PRO A 525 -18.56 3.36 0.50
CA PRO A 525 -17.54 2.34 0.23
C PRO A 525 -16.98 2.45 -1.20
N GLY A 526 -15.87 1.76 -1.45
CA GLY A 526 -15.23 1.66 -2.76
C GLY A 526 -15.87 0.64 -3.72
N PHE A 527 -15.12 0.30 -4.76
CA PHE A 527 -15.49 -0.71 -5.77
C PHE A 527 -15.40 -2.13 -5.17
N ASN A 528 -16.22 -3.06 -5.67
CA ASN A 528 -16.21 -4.48 -5.27
C ASN A 528 -16.35 -4.73 -3.75
N VAL A 529 -17.06 -3.86 -3.03
CA VAL A 529 -17.37 -4.03 -1.61
C VAL A 529 -18.78 -4.63 -1.47
N SER A 530 -18.91 -5.79 -0.81
CA SER A 530 -20.21 -6.37 -0.50
C SER A 530 -20.98 -5.52 0.51
N PHE A 531 -22.31 -5.66 0.57
CA PHE A 531 -23.14 -4.92 1.52
C PHE A 531 -22.65 -5.09 2.98
N ASP A 532 -22.42 -6.33 3.40
CA ASP A 532 -21.95 -6.68 4.74
C ASP A 532 -20.57 -6.07 5.01
N ALA A 533 -19.66 -6.11 4.03
CA ALA A 533 -18.33 -5.50 4.15
C ALA A 533 -18.41 -3.96 4.27
N ALA A 534 -19.32 -3.31 3.56
CA ALA A 534 -19.51 -1.86 3.67
C ALA A 534 -20.03 -1.46 5.06
N VAL A 535 -20.96 -2.23 5.62
CA VAL A 535 -21.48 -2.08 6.99
C VAL A 535 -20.36 -2.31 8.03
N GLN A 536 -19.56 -3.36 7.86
CA GLN A 536 -18.40 -3.65 8.71
C GLN A 536 -17.35 -2.54 8.67
N GLN A 537 -17.00 -2.04 7.47
CA GLN A 537 -16.06 -0.93 7.28
C GLN A 537 -16.54 0.36 7.96
N ALA A 538 -17.83 0.72 7.83
CA ALA A 538 -18.39 1.89 8.49
C ALA A 538 -18.34 1.78 10.03
N ALA A 539 -18.58 0.58 10.57
CA ALA A 539 -18.49 0.31 12.00
C ALA A 539 -17.04 0.35 12.52
N GLN A 540 -16.10 -0.25 11.79
CA GLN A 540 -14.67 -0.22 12.09
C GLN A 540 -14.13 1.21 12.13
N LEU A 541 -14.39 1.97 11.05
CA LEU A 541 -14.05 3.38 10.94
C LEU A 541 -14.58 4.21 12.12
N ALA A 542 -15.84 4.00 12.51
CA ALA A 542 -16.43 4.71 13.65
C ALA A 542 -15.74 4.38 14.99
N SER A 543 -15.30 3.14 15.21
CA SER A 543 -14.54 2.76 16.42
C SER A 543 -13.13 3.34 16.42
N ASP A 544 -12.40 3.26 15.30
CA ASP A 544 -11.01 3.70 15.20
C ASP A 544 -10.87 5.23 15.34
N ILE A 545 -11.86 5.97 14.84
CA ILE A 545 -11.97 7.42 15.03
C ILE A 545 -12.74 7.81 16.30
N ASP A 546 -13.04 6.85 17.18
CA ASP A 546 -13.76 6.96 18.45
C ASP A 546 -14.99 7.90 18.34
N PHE A 547 -15.87 7.60 17.37
CA PHE A 547 -17.06 8.37 17.03
C PHE A 547 -18.29 7.88 17.83
N ASP A 548 -18.91 8.78 18.60
CA ASP A 548 -20.16 8.49 19.34
C ASP A 548 -21.41 9.13 18.74
N GLY A 549 -21.30 9.74 17.56
CA GLY A 549 -22.41 10.18 16.73
C GLY A 549 -23.13 9.03 16.02
N SER A 550 -24.18 9.37 15.26
CA SER A 550 -24.91 8.39 14.43
C SER A 550 -24.09 8.01 13.19
N VAL A 551 -23.92 6.71 12.96
CA VAL A 551 -23.12 6.18 11.84
C VAL A 551 -24.05 5.68 10.74
N PHE A 552 -23.77 6.07 9.50
CA PHE A 552 -24.52 5.74 8.31
C PHE A 552 -23.60 5.16 7.22
N VAL A 553 -24.13 4.25 6.39
CA VAL A 553 -23.44 3.77 5.17
C VAL A 553 -24.37 3.78 3.96
N TYR A 554 -23.85 4.24 2.81
CA TYR A 554 -24.55 4.18 1.53
C TYR A 554 -23.98 3.07 0.65
N ALA A 555 -24.69 1.95 0.53
CA ALA A 555 -24.24 0.78 -0.23
C ALA A 555 -24.76 0.83 -1.68
N TRP A 556 -23.88 1.18 -2.61
CA TRP A 556 -24.21 1.51 -4.00
C TRP A 556 -23.99 0.40 -5.04
N SER A 557 -23.65 -0.82 -4.59
CA SER A 557 -23.59 -2.08 -5.37
C SER A 557 -22.79 -2.03 -6.67
N SER A 558 -21.51 -2.42 -6.61
CA SER A 558 -20.66 -2.56 -7.79
C SER A 558 -20.29 -4.04 -8.03
N PRO A 559 -20.65 -4.64 -9.19
CA PRO A 559 -20.42 -6.06 -9.46
C PRO A 559 -18.93 -6.36 -9.69
N GLY A 560 -18.37 -7.26 -8.87
CA GLY A 560 -16.93 -7.48 -8.70
C GLY A 560 -16.14 -8.14 -9.85
N VAL A 561 -16.18 -7.59 -11.07
CA VAL A 561 -15.39 -8.11 -12.21
C VAL A 561 -14.62 -6.98 -12.90
N VAL A 562 -13.29 -6.97 -12.71
CA VAL A 562 -12.34 -5.96 -13.22
C VAL A 562 -12.46 -5.68 -14.74
N HIS A 563 -12.90 -6.68 -15.52
CA HIS A 563 -13.09 -6.54 -16.97
C HIS A 563 -14.28 -5.67 -17.40
N ARG A 564 -15.11 -5.16 -16.47
CA ARG A 564 -16.32 -4.36 -16.77
C ARG A 564 -16.21 -2.87 -16.44
N LEU A 565 -15.00 -2.34 -16.20
CA LEU A 565 -14.79 -0.93 -15.81
C LEU A 565 -15.48 0.11 -16.74
N ALA A 566 -15.60 -0.19 -18.04
CA ALA A 566 -16.28 0.66 -19.02
C ALA A 566 -17.83 0.56 -19.02
N ALA A 567 -18.41 -0.43 -18.34
CA ALA A 567 -19.85 -0.68 -18.28
C ALA A 567 -20.52 -0.08 -17.03
N ASP A 568 -19.74 0.35 -16.02
CA ASP A 568 -20.25 0.76 -14.71
C ASP A 568 -20.49 2.28 -14.57
N ALA A 569 -20.02 3.12 -15.51
CA ALA A 569 -20.28 4.57 -15.45
C ALA A 569 -21.79 4.93 -15.38
N PRO A 570 -22.70 4.28 -16.14
CA PRO A 570 -24.14 4.48 -15.98
C PRO A 570 -24.71 4.02 -14.63
N ALA A 571 -24.02 3.12 -13.91
CA ALA A 571 -24.41 2.67 -12.58
C ALA A 571 -23.99 3.69 -11.50
N ALA A 572 -22.79 4.27 -11.62
CA ALA A 572 -22.34 5.37 -10.75
C ALA A 572 -23.26 6.61 -10.86
N GLU A 573 -23.76 6.91 -12.06
CA GLU A 573 -24.73 8.00 -12.26
C GLU A 573 -26.10 7.70 -11.58
N ARG A 574 -26.59 6.46 -11.61
CA ARG A 574 -27.79 6.06 -10.86
C ARG A 574 -27.57 6.10 -9.35
N ALA A 575 -26.45 5.58 -8.87
CA ALA A 575 -26.03 5.64 -7.47
C ALA A 575 -25.92 7.08 -6.95
N THR A 576 -25.52 8.03 -7.81
CA THR A 576 -25.44 9.45 -7.46
C THR A 576 -26.80 10.00 -7.00
N ALA A 577 -27.89 9.64 -7.69
CA ALA A 577 -29.23 10.11 -7.32
C ALA A 577 -29.67 9.54 -5.95
N GLY A 578 -29.38 8.26 -5.70
CA GLY A 578 -29.66 7.62 -4.41
C GLY A 578 -28.82 8.19 -3.27
N LEU A 579 -27.56 8.55 -3.49
CA LEU A 579 -26.74 9.20 -2.45
C LEU A 579 -27.27 10.59 -2.09
N VAL A 580 -27.79 11.35 -3.06
CA VAL A 580 -28.46 12.63 -2.79
C VAL A 580 -29.67 12.42 -1.88
N GLU A 581 -30.58 11.52 -2.23
CA GLU A 581 -31.77 11.20 -1.42
C GLU A 581 -31.38 10.72 -0.02
N PHE A 582 -30.38 9.85 0.09
CA PHE A 582 -29.88 9.31 1.36
C PHE A 582 -29.34 10.41 2.29
N ALA A 583 -28.46 11.27 1.78
CA ALA A 583 -27.83 12.33 2.58
C ALA A 583 -28.83 13.44 2.97
N ASP A 584 -29.76 13.79 2.08
CA ASP A 584 -30.87 14.69 2.37
C ASP A 584 -31.79 14.12 3.46
N GLN A 585 -32.10 12.82 3.40
CA GLN A 585 -32.93 12.16 4.39
C GLN A 585 -32.25 12.15 5.76
N ILE A 586 -30.94 11.87 5.84
CA ILE A 586 -30.16 12.00 7.09
C ILE A 586 -30.29 13.43 7.64
N ALA A 587 -30.08 14.46 6.81
CA ALA A 587 -30.19 15.86 7.21
C ALA A 587 -31.58 16.26 7.71
N ARG A 588 -32.66 15.68 7.15
CA ARG A 588 -34.04 15.95 7.55
C ARG A 588 -34.45 15.27 8.87
N SER A 589 -33.92 14.09 9.19
CA SER A 589 -34.47 13.27 10.30
C SER A 589 -33.52 12.94 11.45
N SER A 590 -32.20 12.91 11.24
CA SER A 590 -31.24 12.58 12.31
C SER A 590 -31.22 13.61 13.44
N GLY A 591 -31.57 14.87 13.16
CA GLY A 591 -31.35 15.97 14.10
C GLY A 591 -29.87 16.32 14.30
N ALA A 592 -29.01 15.91 13.36
CA ALA A 592 -27.59 16.27 13.37
C ALA A 592 -27.39 17.71 12.84
N ASP A 593 -26.77 18.57 13.65
CA ASP A 593 -26.33 19.90 13.24
C ASP A 593 -24.98 19.83 12.46
N LYS A 594 -24.36 18.64 12.43
CA LYS A 594 -23.06 18.37 11.81
C LYS A 594 -23.11 17.04 11.06
N ILE A 595 -22.95 17.07 9.75
CA ILE A 595 -22.87 15.87 8.91
C ILE A 595 -21.46 15.80 8.29
N HIS A 596 -20.84 14.63 8.43
CA HIS A 596 -19.51 14.33 7.92
C HIS A 596 -19.64 13.21 6.89
N LEU A 597 -19.12 13.40 5.69
CA LEU A 597 -19.14 12.40 4.61
C LEU A 597 -17.71 11.87 4.42
N ILE A 598 -17.55 10.55 4.34
CA ILE A 598 -16.25 9.90 4.09
C ILE A 598 -16.43 8.90 2.94
N ALA A 599 -15.72 9.09 1.83
CA ALA A 599 -15.74 8.16 0.70
C ALA A 599 -14.36 7.53 0.47
N ASN A 600 -14.35 6.27 0.05
CA ASN A 600 -13.13 5.53 -0.25
C ASN A 600 -13.11 5.06 -1.72
N GLY A 601 -11.94 5.11 -2.36
CA GLY A 601 -11.74 4.55 -3.71
C GLY A 601 -12.72 5.12 -4.74
N MET A 602 -13.41 4.23 -5.46
CA MET A 602 -14.41 4.60 -6.48
C MET A 602 -15.70 5.17 -5.87
N GLY A 603 -15.94 5.05 -4.55
CA GLY A 603 -17.07 5.73 -3.90
C GLY A 603 -17.03 7.26 -4.06
N ASN A 604 -15.85 7.82 -4.31
CA ASN A 604 -15.67 9.24 -4.64
C ASN A 604 -16.32 9.63 -6.00
N GLN A 605 -16.45 8.69 -6.94
CA GLN A 605 -17.18 8.89 -8.21
C GLN A 605 -18.68 9.09 -8.00
N VAL A 606 -19.23 8.59 -6.90
CA VAL A 606 -20.64 8.79 -6.51
C VAL A 606 -20.77 10.03 -5.62
N LEU A 607 -19.84 10.21 -4.67
CA LEU A 607 -19.90 11.31 -3.69
C LEU A 607 -19.74 12.69 -4.32
N LEU A 608 -18.76 12.92 -5.21
CA LEU A 608 -18.52 14.26 -5.75
C LEU A 608 -19.67 14.75 -6.66
N PRO A 609 -20.21 13.96 -7.61
CA PRO A 609 -21.40 14.34 -8.36
C PRO A 609 -22.64 14.53 -7.47
N ALA A 610 -22.82 13.73 -6.41
CA ALA A 610 -23.94 13.91 -5.48
C ALA A 610 -23.83 15.25 -4.73
N LEU A 611 -22.64 15.58 -4.23
CA LEU A 611 -22.35 16.88 -3.63
C LEU A 611 -22.56 18.03 -4.63
N ALA A 612 -22.19 17.87 -5.90
CA ALA A 612 -22.42 18.88 -6.93
C ALA A 612 -23.92 19.13 -7.19
N ARG A 613 -24.75 18.07 -7.19
CA ARG A 613 -26.22 18.19 -7.31
C ARG A 613 -26.84 18.88 -6.10
N ILE A 614 -26.41 18.52 -4.89
CA ILE A 614 -26.80 19.18 -3.63
C ILE A 614 -26.34 20.64 -3.59
N ALA A 615 -25.17 20.93 -4.17
CA ALA A 615 -24.66 22.28 -4.32
C ALA A 615 -25.46 23.12 -5.33
N ALA A 616 -26.08 22.49 -6.33
CA ALA A 616 -26.96 23.13 -7.31
C ALA A 616 -28.39 23.35 -6.81
N ASP A 617 -28.93 22.50 -5.92
CA ASP A 617 -30.28 22.61 -5.35
C ASP A 617 -30.29 23.40 -4.01
N PRO A 618 -30.82 24.65 -3.95
CA PRO A 618 -30.89 25.42 -2.71
C PRO A 618 -31.83 24.85 -1.64
N SER A 619 -32.74 23.92 -2.02
CA SER A 619 -33.73 23.32 -1.11
C SER A 619 -33.19 22.13 -0.31
N SER A 620 -32.00 21.62 -0.65
CA SER A 620 -31.34 20.56 0.11
C SER A 620 -30.94 21.04 1.52
N PRO A 621 -31.42 20.40 2.59
CA PRO A 621 -31.01 20.69 3.97
C PRO A 621 -29.59 20.23 4.30
N LEU A 622 -28.97 19.36 3.48
CA LEU A 622 -27.56 18.99 3.71
C LEU A 622 -26.65 20.22 3.61
N ARG A 623 -27.02 21.23 2.81
CA ARG A 623 -26.25 22.49 2.64
C ARG A 623 -25.95 23.22 3.94
N THR A 624 -26.81 23.13 4.95
CA THR A 624 -26.67 23.85 6.22
C THR A 624 -25.99 23.03 7.31
N SER A 625 -25.98 21.70 7.15
CA SER A 625 -25.51 20.72 8.14
C SER A 625 -24.18 20.05 7.76
N LEU A 626 -23.78 20.02 6.50
CA LEU A 626 -22.49 19.49 6.03
C LEU A 626 -21.29 20.23 6.67
N ARG A 627 -20.34 19.50 7.24
CA ARG A 627 -19.14 20.04 7.91
C ARG A 627 -17.83 19.55 7.33
N GLU A 628 -17.67 18.25 7.19
CA GLU A 628 -16.45 17.62 6.65
C GLU A 628 -16.80 16.68 5.49
N VAL A 629 -15.95 16.66 4.49
CA VAL A 629 -15.95 15.74 3.36
C VAL A 629 -14.54 15.17 3.28
N VAL A 630 -14.39 13.88 3.59
CA VAL A 630 -13.12 13.17 3.53
C VAL A 630 -13.10 12.29 2.29
N LEU A 631 -12.14 12.54 1.42
CA LEU A 631 -11.92 11.81 0.17
C LEU A 631 -10.68 10.92 0.39
N LEU A 632 -10.90 9.65 0.70
CA LEU A 632 -9.84 8.64 0.80
C LEU A 632 -9.57 8.08 -0.60
N ALA A 633 -8.33 8.17 -1.06
CA ALA A 633 -7.85 7.47 -2.25
C ALA A 633 -8.76 7.57 -3.51
N PRO A 634 -9.24 8.76 -3.94
CA PRO A 634 -10.22 8.85 -5.03
C PRO A 634 -9.71 8.28 -6.36
N THR A 635 -10.20 7.11 -6.74
CA THR A 635 -9.83 6.40 -7.97
C THR A 635 -10.75 6.82 -9.11
N MET A 636 -10.60 8.06 -9.54
CA MET A 636 -11.31 8.65 -10.68
C MET A 636 -10.43 9.65 -11.44
N PRO A 637 -10.72 9.96 -12.72
CA PRO A 637 -9.95 10.91 -13.51
C PRO A 637 -9.83 12.29 -12.85
N VAL A 638 -8.66 12.92 -12.99
CA VAL A 638 -8.39 14.27 -12.43
C VAL A 638 -9.37 15.33 -12.96
N ASP A 639 -9.75 15.26 -14.23
CA ASP A 639 -10.63 16.25 -14.86
C ASP A 639 -12.07 16.18 -14.31
N GLU A 640 -12.60 14.97 -14.13
CA GLU A 640 -13.90 14.73 -13.50
C GLU A 640 -13.91 15.18 -12.03
N PHE A 641 -12.85 14.84 -11.29
CA PHE A 641 -12.69 15.23 -9.88
C PHE A 641 -12.62 16.76 -9.73
N THR A 642 -11.83 17.42 -10.57
CA THR A 642 -11.67 18.89 -10.57
C THR A 642 -12.97 19.57 -10.96
N THR A 643 -13.68 19.07 -11.99
CA THR A 643 -15.02 19.54 -12.38
C THR A 643 -16.01 19.44 -11.21
N GLY A 644 -15.99 18.34 -10.47
CA GLY A 644 -16.78 18.17 -9.25
C GLY A 644 -16.44 19.22 -8.18
N LEU A 645 -15.16 19.45 -7.92
CA LEU A 645 -14.70 20.43 -6.93
C LEU A 645 -15.01 21.89 -7.33
N ASP A 646 -14.95 22.23 -8.61
CA ASP A 646 -15.29 23.57 -9.10
C ASP A 646 -16.79 23.89 -8.96
N ALA A 647 -17.66 22.88 -9.07
CA ALA A 647 -19.06 23.03 -8.72
C ALA A 647 -19.23 23.38 -7.22
N LEU A 648 -18.43 22.78 -6.34
CA LEU A 648 -18.43 23.04 -4.89
C LEU A 648 -17.72 24.35 -4.50
N ALA A 649 -16.83 24.87 -5.34
CA ALA A 649 -16.13 26.13 -5.11
C ALA A 649 -17.09 27.32 -4.99
N ARG A 650 -18.16 27.32 -5.80
CA ARG A 650 -19.17 28.38 -5.90
C ARG A 650 -19.95 28.64 -4.60
N LEU A 651 -19.95 27.69 -3.66
CA LEU A 651 -20.66 27.82 -2.37
C LEU A 651 -19.76 28.26 -1.19
N GLY A 652 -18.45 28.35 -1.41
CA GLY A 652 -17.49 28.71 -0.36
C GLY A 652 -17.36 27.67 0.76
N PRO A 653 -16.49 27.92 1.77
CA PRO A 653 -16.14 26.95 2.81
C PRO A 653 -17.28 26.66 3.83
N ALA A 654 -18.42 27.35 3.73
CA ALA A 654 -19.62 27.04 4.51
C ALA A 654 -20.28 25.72 4.07
N PHE A 655 -20.18 25.38 2.77
CA PHE A 655 -20.62 24.10 2.23
C PHE A 655 -19.46 23.09 2.26
N GLY A 656 -19.25 22.48 3.44
CA GLY A 656 -18.24 21.45 3.66
C GLY A 656 -16.77 21.91 3.54
N ARG A 657 -15.95 21.51 4.51
CA ARG A 657 -14.50 21.45 4.34
C ARG A 657 -14.16 20.12 3.68
N ILE A 658 -13.27 20.15 2.68
CA ILE A 658 -12.88 18.96 1.93
C ILE A 658 -11.45 18.61 2.31
N THR A 659 -11.20 17.38 2.74
CA THR A 659 -9.86 16.83 3.02
C THR A 659 -9.62 15.65 2.09
N LEU A 660 -8.53 15.68 1.33
CA LEU A 660 -8.13 14.61 0.43
C LEU A 660 -6.95 13.86 1.04
N TYR A 661 -7.06 12.55 1.22
CA TYR A 661 -5.94 11.69 1.54
C TYR A 661 -5.52 10.93 0.27
N ALA A 662 -4.38 11.33 -0.31
CA ALA A 662 -3.81 10.75 -1.51
C ALA A 662 -2.66 9.79 -1.17
N HIS A 663 -2.39 8.82 -2.04
CA HIS A 663 -1.26 7.89 -1.92
C HIS A 663 -0.74 7.49 -3.31
N SER A 664 0.27 6.62 -3.39
CA SER A 664 0.70 6.04 -4.67
C SER A 664 -0.32 5.01 -5.15
N PRO A 665 -0.88 5.13 -6.37
CA PRO A 665 -2.02 4.34 -6.81
C PRO A 665 -1.70 2.84 -6.92
N ASP A 666 -2.71 1.99 -6.76
CA ASP A 666 -2.61 0.55 -7.01
C ASP A 666 -2.20 0.30 -8.48
N PRO A 667 -1.05 -0.37 -8.73
CA PRO A 667 -0.58 -0.78 -10.06
C PRO A 667 -1.63 -1.43 -10.97
N ALA A 668 -2.47 -2.32 -10.42
CA ALA A 668 -3.44 -3.09 -11.18
C ALA A 668 -4.65 -2.24 -11.57
N LEU A 669 -5.13 -1.41 -10.64
CA LEU A 669 -6.24 -0.49 -10.87
C LEU A 669 -5.85 0.63 -11.84
N TRP A 670 -4.64 1.18 -11.71
CA TRP A 670 -4.08 2.16 -12.64
C TRP A 670 -4.02 1.63 -14.08
N ALA A 671 -3.52 0.40 -14.26
CA ALA A 671 -3.48 -0.25 -15.57
C ALA A 671 -4.88 -0.48 -16.18
N ALA A 672 -5.92 -0.64 -15.36
CA ALA A 672 -7.30 -0.74 -15.84
C ALA A 672 -7.85 0.62 -16.31
N TRP A 673 -7.57 1.70 -15.58
CA TRP A 673 -7.97 3.07 -15.96
C TRP A 673 -7.25 3.60 -17.21
N GLN A 674 -5.95 3.28 -17.38
CA GLN A 674 -5.22 3.61 -18.60
C GLN A 674 -5.83 2.96 -19.86
N ARG A 675 -6.30 1.70 -19.76
CA ARG A 675 -7.02 1.04 -20.87
C ARG A 675 -8.38 1.69 -21.17
N GLY A 676 -8.96 2.43 -20.22
CA GLY A 676 -10.15 3.26 -20.40
C GLY A 676 -9.88 4.69 -20.89
N GLY A 677 -8.61 5.07 -21.13
CA GLY A 677 -8.24 6.39 -21.64
C GLY A 677 -7.93 7.46 -20.58
N ALA A 678 -7.92 7.11 -19.28
CA ALA A 678 -7.59 8.07 -18.23
C ALA A 678 -6.07 8.31 -18.13
N THR A 679 -5.66 9.59 -18.04
CA THR A 679 -4.26 10.03 -18.04
C THR A 679 -3.69 10.33 -16.65
N SER A 680 -4.55 10.51 -15.63
CA SER A 680 -4.17 10.67 -14.22
C SER A 680 -5.37 10.42 -13.30
N LEU A 681 -5.13 9.94 -12.08
CA LEU A 681 -6.16 9.69 -11.05
C LEU A 681 -6.05 10.70 -9.90
N ALA A 682 -7.18 11.22 -9.43
CA ALA A 682 -7.23 12.25 -8.40
C ALA A 682 -6.62 11.86 -7.04
N GLY A 683 -6.70 10.57 -6.68
CA GLY A 683 -6.13 10.00 -5.46
C GLY A 683 -4.65 9.64 -5.56
N ALA A 684 -4.06 9.71 -6.76
CA ALA A 684 -2.65 9.44 -6.99
C ALA A 684 -1.81 10.68 -6.65
N ALA A 685 -0.91 10.55 -5.68
CA ALA A 685 0.11 11.58 -5.39
C ALA A 685 1.18 11.56 -6.49
N SER A 686 0.90 12.25 -7.59
CA SER A 686 1.81 12.36 -8.74
C SER A 686 3.10 13.07 -8.32
N ALA A 687 4.24 12.37 -8.41
CA ALA A 687 5.53 12.84 -7.91
C ALA A 687 5.56 13.28 -6.43
N GLY A 688 4.70 12.67 -5.59
CA GLY A 688 4.57 13.05 -4.17
C GLY A 688 3.84 14.37 -3.95
N VAL A 689 3.23 14.94 -5.00
CA VAL A 689 2.30 16.07 -4.91
C VAL A 689 0.88 15.51 -5.08
N PRO A 690 0.00 15.64 -4.07
CA PRO A 690 -1.41 15.28 -4.21
C PRO A 690 -2.12 16.33 -5.07
N LEU A 691 -3.30 16.01 -5.62
CA LEU A 691 -4.08 16.98 -6.38
C LEU A 691 -4.31 18.25 -5.56
N LEU A 692 -3.93 19.40 -6.12
CA LEU A 692 -4.05 20.72 -5.47
C LEU A 692 -5.29 21.46 -5.97
N HIS A 693 -6.20 21.80 -5.07
CA HIS A 693 -7.38 22.60 -5.41
C HIS A 693 -7.73 23.56 -4.26
N PRO A 694 -8.10 24.83 -4.51
CA PRO A 694 -8.33 25.82 -3.45
C PRO A 694 -9.40 25.47 -2.40
N ARG A 695 -10.30 24.52 -2.68
CA ARG A 695 -11.33 24.05 -1.73
C ARG A 695 -10.91 22.83 -0.89
N VAL A 696 -9.74 22.24 -1.16
CA VAL A 696 -9.32 20.94 -0.63
C VAL A 696 -8.05 21.07 0.22
N GLN A 697 -8.08 20.47 1.41
CA GLN A 697 -6.89 20.20 2.21
C GLN A 697 -6.30 18.86 1.78
N SER A 698 -5.33 18.89 0.86
CA SER A 698 -4.71 17.69 0.33
C SER A 698 -3.58 17.20 1.24
N ILE A 699 -3.61 15.91 1.57
CA ILE A 699 -2.68 15.22 2.46
C ILE A 699 -2.07 14.05 1.67
N ASP A 700 -0.77 14.13 1.44
CA ASP A 700 0.06 13.06 0.87
C ASP A 700 0.41 12.03 1.97
N LEU A 701 -0.07 10.80 1.77
CA LEU A 701 0.22 9.63 2.59
C LEU A 701 1.18 8.65 1.91
N THR A 702 1.82 8.97 0.78
CA THR A 702 2.70 8.03 0.06
C THR A 702 3.80 7.44 0.95
N ARG A 703 4.30 8.19 1.94
CA ARG A 703 5.31 7.72 2.92
C ARG A 703 4.78 6.77 4.00
N LEU A 704 3.52 6.35 3.93
CA LEU A 704 2.82 5.46 4.86
C LEU A 704 2.73 4.01 4.32
N SER A 705 3.10 3.78 3.06
CA SER A 705 2.92 2.51 2.35
C SER A 705 4.07 1.53 2.60
N GLU A 706 3.78 0.41 3.28
CA GLU A 706 4.70 -0.74 3.43
C GLU A 706 4.43 -1.81 2.35
N PRO A 707 5.46 -2.39 1.72
CA PRO A 707 5.30 -3.45 0.72
C PRO A 707 5.09 -4.84 1.36
N GLY A 708 3.84 -5.25 1.54
CA GLY A 708 3.47 -6.62 1.93
C GLY A 708 3.29 -7.55 0.72
N LEU A 709 3.85 -8.76 0.77
CA LEU A 709 4.14 -9.60 -0.42
C LEU A 709 2.94 -10.00 -1.31
N LEU A 710 1.70 -10.02 -0.80
CA LEU A 710 0.50 -10.46 -1.53
C LEU A 710 -0.77 -9.64 -1.17
N GLN A 711 -0.75 -8.32 -1.35
CA GLN A 711 -1.97 -7.49 -1.16
C GLN A 711 -2.88 -7.51 -2.39
N LEU A 712 -3.42 -8.68 -2.73
CA LEU A 712 -4.51 -8.81 -3.69
C LEU A 712 -5.86 -8.52 -3.00
N ASN A 713 -6.45 -7.37 -3.34
CA ASN A 713 -7.85 -7.03 -3.10
C ASN A 713 -8.33 -6.95 -1.62
N ARG A 714 -7.74 -6.04 -0.83
CA ARG A 714 -8.40 -5.35 0.30
C ARG A 714 -7.88 -3.92 0.40
N ASP A 715 -8.77 -2.92 0.30
CA ASP A 715 -8.44 -1.52 0.64
C ASP A 715 -8.11 -1.43 2.15
N PRO A 716 -6.86 -1.09 2.55
CA PRO A 716 -6.45 -1.10 3.96
C PRO A 716 -6.84 0.18 4.72
N TRP A 717 -7.52 1.12 4.06
CA TRP A 717 -7.65 2.51 4.53
C TRP A 717 -8.50 2.74 5.79
N PRO A 718 -9.57 1.98 6.09
CA PRO A 718 -10.25 2.08 7.40
C PRO A 718 -9.34 1.68 8.58
N VAL A 719 -8.25 0.96 8.30
CA VAL A 719 -7.48 0.20 9.29
C VAL A 719 -6.13 0.86 9.63
N ASN A 720 -5.79 2.01 9.01
CA ASN A 720 -4.54 2.71 9.31
C ASN A 720 -4.68 3.63 10.55
N PRO A 721 -3.97 3.36 11.68
CA PRO A 721 -4.18 4.09 12.92
C PRO A 721 -3.87 5.59 12.84
N LEU A 722 -2.97 6.00 11.95
CA LEU A 722 -2.58 7.40 11.81
C LEU A 722 -3.61 8.23 11.02
N VAL A 723 -4.24 7.61 10.01
CA VAL A 723 -5.33 8.25 9.27
C VAL A 723 -6.58 8.34 10.14
N ALA A 724 -6.87 7.28 10.91
CA ALA A 724 -7.95 7.29 11.91
C ALA A 724 -7.74 8.38 12.99
N GLU A 725 -6.50 8.56 13.47
CA GLU A 725 -6.13 9.64 14.40
C GLU A 725 -6.42 11.03 13.83
N ASP A 726 -6.06 11.29 12.56
CA ASP A 726 -6.30 12.61 11.94
C ASP A 726 -7.78 12.86 11.68
N ILE A 727 -8.51 11.86 11.18
CA ILE A 727 -9.96 11.96 10.97
C ILE A 727 -10.65 12.22 12.32
N ARG A 728 -10.28 11.50 13.38
CA ARG A 728 -10.79 11.74 14.74
C ARG A 728 -10.53 13.18 15.19
N ALA A 729 -9.31 13.67 15.05
CA ALA A 729 -8.96 15.05 15.39
C ALA A 729 -9.73 16.07 14.55
N LEU A 730 -9.93 15.81 13.25
CA LEU A 730 -10.71 16.64 12.33
C LEU A 730 -12.19 16.72 12.75
N LEU A 731 -12.83 15.57 13.02
CA LEU A 731 -14.25 15.51 13.41
C LEU A 731 -14.49 16.10 14.82
N GLN A 732 -13.54 15.93 15.75
CA GLN A 732 -13.68 16.41 17.14
C GLN A 732 -13.34 17.90 17.30
N THR A 733 -12.28 18.41 16.65
CA THR A 733 -11.76 19.78 16.93
C THR A 733 -12.33 20.88 16.02
N GLY A 734 -13.01 20.53 14.93
CA GLY A 734 -13.69 21.47 14.06
C GLY A 734 -12.76 22.50 13.36
N PRO A 735 -13.23 23.73 13.09
CA PRO A 735 -12.63 24.63 12.08
C PRO A 735 -11.24 25.22 12.41
N VAL A 736 -10.60 24.81 13.50
CA VAL A 736 -9.44 25.52 14.07
C VAL A 736 -8.09 25.03 13.53
N ARG A 737 -8.03 23.83 12.92
CA ARG A 737 -6.75 23.12 12.73
C ARG A 737 -6.59 22.52 11.32
N SER A 738 -5.74 23.18 10.54
CA SER A 738 -5.00 22.60 9.42
C SER A 738 -4.23 21.34 9.88
N PRO A 739 -3.96 20.35 9.00
CA PRO A 739 -3.45 19.03 9.39
C PRO A 739 -2.25 19.03 10.35
N GLU A 740 -1.31 19.97 10.22
CA GLU A 740 -0.14 20.10 11.10
C GLU A 740 -0.45 20.52 12.54
N ARG A 741 -1.67 21.04 12.78
CA ARG A 741 -2.20 21.34 14.10
C ARG A 741 -3.07 20.22 14.66
N ARG A 742 -3.55 19.30 13.81
CA ARG A 742 -4.29 18.09 14.20
C ARG A 742 -3.33 16.98 14.64
N SER A 743 -2.30 16.70 13.84
CA SER A 743 -1.22 15.78 14.20
C SER A 743 0.14 16.39 13.89
N ALA A 744 1.08 16.21 14.83
CA ALA A 744 2.47 16.60 14.64
C ALA A 744 3.15 15.85 13.49
N SER A 745 2.57 14.75 13.00
CA SER A 745 3.09 13.94 11.90
C SER A 745 2.78 14.52 10.52
N PHE A 746 1.82 15.45 10.35
CA PHE A 746 1.63 16.14 9.08
C PHE A 746 2.43 17.45 9.06
N LYS A 747 3.20 17.67 7.99
CA LYS A 747 3.89 18.94 7.75
C LYS A 747 3.29 19.66 6.55
N PRO A 748 3.08 20.99 6.64
CA PRO A 748 2.65 21.76 5.48
C PRO A 748 3.82 21.85 4.51
N VAL A 749 3.61 21.37 3.28
CA VAL A 749 4.55 21.55 2.19
C VAL A 749 4.18 22.87 1.51
N ARG A 750 5.08 23.85 1.62
CA ARG A 750 4.96 25.13 0.92
C ARG A 750 5.49 24.95 -0.49
N GLY A 751 4.60 24.98 -1.48
CA GLY A 751 4.99 25.05 -2.88
C GLY A 751 5.50 26.44 -3.27
N VAL A 752 5.63 26.67 -4.58
CA VAL A 752 6.01 27.96 -5.16
C VAL A 752 5.07 29.09 -4.68
N GLU A 753 5.58 30.30 -4.54
CA GLU A 753 4.86 31.46 -4.02
C GLU A 753 3.53 31.69 -4.77
N GLY A 754 2.40 31.61 -4.06
CA GLY A 754 1.04 31.67 -4.63
C GLY A 754 0.33 30.32 -4.86
N SER A 755 1.01 29.18 -4.70
CA SER A 755 0.40 27.85 -4.81
C SER A 755 -0.49 27.47 -3.59
N VAL A 756 -1.48 26.60 -3.83
CA VAL A 756 -2.35 26.06 -2.77
C VAL A 756 -1.50 25.15 -1.85
N PRO A 757 -1.49 25.37 -0.52
CA PRO A 757 -0.72 24.54 0.39
C PRO A 757 -1.32 23.14 0.51
N TYR A 758 -0.45 22.13 0.59
CA TYR A 758 -0.80 20.76 0.93
C TYR A 758 0.04 20.27 2.11
N TRP A 759 -0.25 19.07 2.60
CA TRP A 759 0.45 18.46 3.72
C TRP A 759 1.02 17.11 3.32
N SER A 760 2.18 16.73 3.86
CA SER A 760 2.76 15.39 3.68
C SER A 760 2.95 14.74 5.04
N TYR A 761 2.71 13.43 5.11
CA TYR A 761 2.99 12.62 6.28
C TYR A 761 4.50 12.43 6.49
N GLU A 762 4.97 12.69 7.71
CA GLU A 762 6.34 12.48 8.14
C GLU A 762 6.39 11.54 9.35
N PRO A 763 6.97 10.33 9.23
CA PRO A 763 7.11 9.44 10.37
C PRO A 763 8.15 9.98 11.36
N PRO A 764 7.93 9.83 12.68
CA PRO A 764 8.82 10.37 13.72
C PRO A 764 10.29 9.95 13.55
N ALA A 765 11.19 10.78 14.08
CA ALA A 765 12.62 10.57 13.96
C ALA A 765 13.11 9.50 14.94
N VAL A 766 13.76 8.46 14.41
CA VAL A 766 14.40 7.42 15.21
C VAL A 766 15.62 8.02 15.92
N SER A 767 15.56 8.19 17.24
CA SER A 767 16.71 8.45 18.08
C SER A 767 17.61 7.22 18.12
N ARG A 768 18.88 7.39 17.75
CA ARG A 768 19.92 6.38 18.00
C ARG A 768 20.08 6.20 19.52
N ARG A 769 20.00 4.95 19.96
CA ARG A 769 20.55 4.44 21.22
C ARG A 769 21.29 3.15 20.90
#